data_AF-A0A955CDV6-F1
#
_entry.id   AF-A0A955CDV6-F1
#
_cell.length_a   1.000
_cell.length_b   1.000
_cell.length_c   1.000
_cell.angle_alpha   90.00
_cell.angle_beta   90.00
_cell.angle_gamma   90.00
#
_symmetry.space_group_name_H-M   'P 1'
#
loop_
_entity.id
_entity.type
_entity.pdbx_description
1 polymer ?
#
loop_
_entity_poly.entity_id
_entity_poly.type
_entity_poly.pdbx_seq_one_letter_code
_entity_poly.pdbx_strand_id
1 'polypeptide(L)'
;MRRTMPSTLAFNRLAQAQIRHTWLGVRFAAMLLATWSVIICGNVQASTVSVTGGVGAAGIDGGAGDPGQDGTNAGNGGDATAAVDAAVTTDSANDASATGGAGGSGGTGGEGVDGPDADVAANGGAGGAGGQGGAALASAVADLATAELVVSSASAYGGAGGLAGSSGAPDLGGGVAGAVQLPGVGGVAQAIAFALNSAGSAEANVYAVAGVGGAGGYIANERGGSNGALGGDAFAEADAAASGANATATINATAAGGAGGIAYQGDAGVRGGDGGAAQSVSSGTGTAGARASVYDDVRGGDGGDAWDAAGYPGAAGGGQGGSATSSVAASSADGGQVDAWSRASGGNGGQGIGSGASGGAGGEPLPSPVSAHSDSGAVQVQIERWAGHGGAGNAGADGGKGGDAVVAETVDASTSGALSVAYTVVAGDGGNSEGGAAGVAGNSSSSITAANTAGGALSVSNGSFAGRGGDLNATAGIAAAGGIAQLGLATTNDAEVSAILDVNGGRGGDGWGGASGGDGGGVDLQSISVDSTSGDVYVVLTAGGGPGGTARDDGDGGAGADVALNNQIQSASGSAITLEQVAFGGSGGDANAGLAGQAGAAASELTYAKDVPWLDLTATAIAGNGATRTAASGVAGDGADAYANVDATNAGSEVFATTNAIAGSGGYGASDGSGPSGVQGGVGGNALAHSAVHSSADGSNAYANGYAAGGAGGAADAVIAGSIAGAGGSAESTTSGVANGNSNVYVYDSVFGGAGGSIFGFEGFGVGGDGGFASSSAMVAGDGTGQLQADTFAYGGDGGAGWGAGGRGGDAADSLGGQTSGVASQSNLTIRTSGYGGIGGRGDEMADGGAGGNATVVDQVSGSTAGELYLRQDAIGGRGGDSTGGAAGAAGTATSMLNASNPGSGTIYAESYAEGGKGGNSNGTVAAATGGT
;
A
#
# COMPACT_ATOMS: atom_id res chain seq x y z
N MET A 1 18.31 19.26 1.17
CA MET A 1 18.83 18.85 -0.16
C MET A 1 20.09 17.98 -0.01
N ARG A 2 19.93 16.65 0.00
CA ARG A 2 20.99 15.67 -0.26
C ARG A 2 20.29 14.35 -0.60
N ARG A 3 20.37 13.97 -1.88
CA ARG A 3 20.04 12.63 -2.37
C ARG A 3 21.18 11.70 -2.01
N THR A 4 20.88 10.59 -1.36
CA THR A 4 21.78 9.44 -1.23
C THR A 4 20.97 8.15 -1.22
N MET A 5 20.93 7.49 -2.38
CA MET A 5 20.82 6.03 -2.48
C MET A 5 22.23 5.48 -2.78
N PRO A 6 22.66 4.37 -2.16
CA PRO A 6 23.68 3.46 -2.69
C PRO A 6 22.97 2.27 -3.40
N SER A 7 23.28 1.97 -4.67
CA SER A 7 24.30 0.99 -5.15
C SER A 7 23.91 -0.46 -4.83
N THR A 8 24.01 -1.52 -5.65
CA THR A 8 24.77 -1.88 -6.88
C THR A 8 24.38 -3.37 -7.14
N LEU A 9 24.33 -3.99 -8.31
CA LEU A 9 25.42 -4.29 -9.25
C LEU A 9 24.84 -5.08 -10.44
N ALA A 10 24.92 -4.51 -11.65
CA ALA A 10 24.74 -5.22 -12.91
C ALA A 10 26.12 -5.50 -13.52
N PHE A 11 26.41 -6.76 -13.84
CA PHE A 11 27.65 -7.15 -14.53
C PHE A 11 27.41 -7.22 -16.04
N ASN A 12 28.19 -6.44 -16.78
CA ASN A 12 28.31 -6.52 -18.23
C ASN A 12 29.81 -6.40 -18.59
N ARG A 13 30.39 -7.40 -19.27
CA ARG A 13 31.67 -7.28 -20.00
C ARG A 13 31.72 -8.21 -21.22
N LEU A 14 31.53 -7.60 -22.40
CA LEU A 14 32.10 -7.93 -23.72
C LEU A 14 33.60 -7.52 -23.74
N ALA A 15 34.55 -8.03 -24.53
CA ALA A 15 34.62 -9.05 -25.59
C ALA A 15 36.11 -9.34 -25.97
N GLN A 16 36.31 -10.44 -26.71
CA GLN A 16 37.26 -10.68 -27.83
C GLN A 16 38.77 -10.92 -27.64
N ALA A 17 39.20 -12.13 -28.04
CA ALA A 17 40.30 -12.47 -28.99
C ALA A 17 40.55 -14.01 -28.93
N GLN A 18 40.88 -14.83 -29.94
CA GLN A 18 40.93 -14.81 -31.40
C GLN A 18 41.32 -16.26 -31.87
N ILE A 19 40.98 -16.65 -33.11
CA ILE A 19 41.66 -17.65 -34.01
C ILE A 19 41.11 -19.10 -34.11
N ARG A 20 41.14 -19.55 -35.38
CA ARG A 20 40.46 -20.65 -36.10
C ARG A 20 41.24 -21.99 -36.17
N HIS A 21 40.45 -23.06 -36.35
CA HIS A 21 40.54 -24.19 -37.32
C HIS A 21 41.60 -25.32 -37.24
N THR A 22 41.08 -26.51 -37.61
CA THR A 22 41.67 -27.78 -38.11
C THR A 22 42.23 -28.80 -37.10
N TRP A 23 41.65 -30.00 -37.00
CA TRP A 23 42.03 -31.19 -37.80
C TRP A 23 41.10 -32.40 -37.58
N LEU A 24 40.96 -33.15 -38.68
CA LEU A 24 40.19 -34.36 -38.95
C LEU A 24 40.97 -35.62 -38.50
N GLY A 25 40.31 -36.66 -37.99
CA GLY A 25 40.96 -37.91 -37.56
C GLY A 25 40.05 -39.14 -37.49
N VAL A 26 39.75 -39.71 -38.65
CA VAL A 26 39.00 -40.94 -38.90
C VAL A 26 39.63 -42.20 -38.27
N ARG A 27 38.84 -43.08 -37.65
CA ARG A 27 39.01 -44.56 -37.78
C ARG A 27 37.69 -45.32 -37.79
N PHE A 28 37.64 -46.19 -38.79
CA PHE A 28 36.55 -47.03 -39.31
C PHE A 28 36.45 -48.39 -38.57
N ALA A 29 35.21 -48.86 -38.42
CA ALA A 29 34.66 -50.20 -38.70
C ALA A 29 35.24 -51.49 -38.06
N ALA A 30 34.37 -52.28 -37.41
CA ALA A 30 33.76 -53.49 -38.03
C ALA A 30 32.68 -54.18 -37.16
N MET A 31 31.72 -54.81 -37.85
CA MET A 31 30.68 -55.79 -37.44
C MET A 31 29.37 -55.24 -36.81
N LEU A 32 28.25 -55.01 -37.53
CA LEU A 32 27.48 -55.73 -38.58
C LEU A 32 26.30 -56.55 -38.00
N LEU A 33 25.09 -56.02 -38.26
CA LEU A 33 23.77 -56.69 -38.45
C LEU A 33 23.08 -57.39 -37.25
N ALA A 34 21.99 -56.79 -36.75
CA ALA A 34 20.62 -57.31 -36.93
C ALA A 34 19.53 -56.37 -36.36
N THR A 35 18.41 -56.32 -37.08
CA THR A 35 17.09 -55.74 -36.79
C THR A 35 16.96 -54.21 -36.72
N TRP A 36 16.58 -53.68 -37.89
CA TRP A 36 15.71 -52.52 -38.03
C TRP A 36 14.49 -52.63 -37.11
N SER A 37 14.45 -51.79 -36.09
CA SER A 37 13.23 -51.11 -35.68
C SER A 37 13.45 -49.65 -36.01
N VAL A 38 13.02 -49.25 -37.22
CA VAL A 38 12.67 -47.86 -37.44
C VAL A 38 11.48 -47.62 -36.50
N ILE A 39 11.75 -47.08 -35.31
CA ILE A 39 10.71 -46.36 -34.59
C ILE A 39 10.43 -45.16 -35.49
N ILE A 40 9.48 -45.36 -36.39
CA ILE A 40 8.71 -44.26 -36.92
C ILE A 40 8.07 -43.70 -35.65
N CYS A 41 8.66 -42.65 -35.08
CA CYS A 41 7.91 -41.71 -34.27
C CYS A 41 6.79 -41.25 -35.21
N GLY A 42 5.64 -41.93 -35.13
CA GLY A 42 4.42 -41.40 -35.66
C GLY A 42 4.30 -40.02 -35.05
N ASN A 43 4.14 -38.99 -35.88
CA ASN A 43 3.76 -37.68 -35.39
C ASN A 43 2.53 -37.91 -34.52
N VAL A 44 2.67 -37.77 -33.19
CA VAL A 44 1.53 -37.76 -32.27
C VAL A 44 0.80 -36.48 -32.64
N GLN A 45 -0.25 -36.60 -33.44
CA GLN A 45 -1.01 -35.44 -33.90
C GLN A 45 -1.90 -35.02 -32.76
N ALA A 46 -1.82 -33.75 -32.39
CA ALA A 46 -2.71 -33.20 -31.38
C ALA A 46 -4.17 -33.35 -31.84
N SER A 47 -5.06 -33.80 -30.95
CA SER A 47 -6.49 -33.74 -31.22
C SER A 47 -6.96 -32.31 -30.93
N THR A 48 -7.28 -31.57 -32.00
CA THR A 48 -7.79 -30.20 -31.92
C THR A 48 -9.27 -30.17 -32.30
N VAL A 49 -10.12 -29.74 -31.38
CA VAL A 49 -11.55 -29.51 -31.64
C VAL A 49 -11.84 -28.03 -31.44
N SER A 50 -12.30 -27.36 -32.50
CA SER A 50 -12.74 -25.97 -32.44
C SER A 50 -14.21 -25.86 -32.87
N VAL A 51 -15.06 -25.25 -32.05
CA VAL A 51 -16.49 -25.08 -32.30
C VAL A 51 -16.86 -23.61 -32.11
N THR A 52 -17.54 -23.04 -33.11
CA THR A 52 -18.08 -21.68 -33.06
C THR A 52 -19.58 -21.73 -33.19
N GLY A 53 -20.28 -21.12 -32.24
CA GLY A 53 -21.73 -20.95 -32.26
C GLY A 53 -22.17 -19.99 -33.36
N GLY A 54 -23.34 -20.24 -33.95
CA GLY A 54 -23.88 -19.36 -34.98
C GLY A 54 -24.25 -17.99 -34.42
N VAL A 55 -24.02 -16.91 -35.17
CA VAL A 55 -24.48 -15.57 -34.79
C VAL A 55 -26.01 -15.52 -34.84
N GLY A 56 -26.61 -14.92 -33.83
CA GLY A 56 -28.05 -14.68 -33.76
C GLY A 56 -28.54 -13.76 -34.89
N ALA A 57 -29.69 -14.08 -35.47
CA ALA A 57 -30.26 -13.25 -36.52
C ALA A 57 -30.64 -11.86 -35.97
N ALA A 58 -30.30 -10.79 -36.69
CA ALA A 58 -30.79 -9.47 -36.34
C ALA A 58 -32.33 -9.41 -36.45
N GLY A 59 -32.94 -8.61 -35.58
CA GLY A 59 -34.32 -8.22 -35.72
C GLY A 59 -34.53 -7.40 -36.99
N ILE A 60 -35.77 -7.40 -37.49
CA ILE A 60 -36.20 -6.62 -38.64
C ILE A 60 -36.78 -5.31 -38.13
N ASP A 61 -36.36 -4.19 -38.73
CA ASP A 61 -36.90 -2.88 -38.39
C ASP A 61 -38.38 -2.77 -38.73
N GLY A 62 -39.14 -2.10 -37.87
CA GLY A 62 -40.54 -1.78 -38.07
C GLY A 62 -40.72 -0.75 -39.19
N GLY A 63 -41.74 -0.95 -40.02
CA GLY A 63 -42.14 0.05 -41.02
C GLY A 63 -42.81 1.27 -40.39
N ALA A 64 -42.58 2.45 -40.95
CA ALA A 64 -43.28 3.67 -40.55
C ALA A 64 -44.80 3.58 -40.83
N GLY A 65 -45.64 4.19 -39.99
CA GLY A 65 -47.11 4.14 -40.11
C GLY A 65 -47.86 4.88 -39.02
N ASP A 66 -49.19 4.72 -38.99
CA ASP A 66 -50.09 5.28 -37.97
C ASP A 66 -50.89 4.15 -37.28
N PRO A 67 -50.38 3.57 -36.17
CA PRO A 67 -49.07 3.81 -35.57
C PRO A 67 -47.92 3.10 -36.32
N GLY A 68 -46.67 3.47 -36.01
CA GLY A 68 -45.46 2.79 -36.49
C GLY A 68 -45.43 1.33 -36.06
N GLN A 69 -44.88 0.45 -36.91
CA GLN A 69 -44.78 -0.98 -36.59
C GLN A 69 -43.63 -1.25 -35.62
N ASP A 70 -43.80 -2.24 -34.74
CA ASP A 70 -42.73 -2.68 -33.85
C ASP A 70 -41.59 -3.37 -34.63
N GLY A 71 -40.35 -3.12 -34.20
CA GLY A 71 -39.19 -3.90 -34.62
C GLY A 71 -39.24 -5.31 -34.03
N THR A 72 -38.76 -6.31 -34.77
CA THR A 72 -38.77 -7.68 -34.26
C THR A 72 -37.59 -7.93 -33.31
N ASN A 73 -37.78 -8.85 -32.36
CA ASN A 73 -36.68 -9.35 -31.53
C ASN A 73 -35.61 -10.05 -32.38
N ALA A 74 -34.37 -9.98 -31.92
CA ALA A 74 -33.27 -10.73 -32.49
C ALA A 74 -33.24 -12.19 -32.01
N GLY A 75 -32.56 -13.04 -32.79
CA GLY A 75 -32.20 -14.39 -32.39
C GLY A 75 -31.02 -14.41 -31.42
N ASN A 76 -31.01 -15.40 -30.53
CA ASN A 76 -29.85 -15.66 -29.66
C ASN A 76 -28.67 -16.19 -30.48
N GLY A 77 -27.47 -15.94 -29.98
CA GLY A 77 -26.28 -16.64 -30.43
C GLY A 77 -26.36 -18.12 -30.10
N GLY A 78 -25.83 -18.97 -30.99
CA GLY A 78 -25.76 -20.40 -30.76
C GLY A 78 -24.68 -20.75 -29.74
N ASP A 79 -24.92 -21.79 -28.95
CA ASP A 79 -23.92 -22.32 -28.02
C ASP A 79 -22.80 -23.07 -28.78
N ALA A 80 -21.62 -23.12 -28.17
CA ALA A 80 -20.48 -23.87 -28.65
C ALA A 80 -20.00 -24.86 -27.57
N THR A 81 -19.82 -26.13 -27.96
CA THR A 81 -19.22 -27.15 -27.10
C THR A 81 -18.10 -27.84 -27.86
N ALA A 82 -16.86 -27.63 -27.43
CA ALA A 82 -15.68 -28.32 -27.93
C ALA A 82 -15.19 -29.29 -26.85
N ALA A 83 -15.14 -30.59 -27.17
CA ALA A 83 -14.72 -31.62 -26.23
C ALA A 83 -13.72 -32.58 -26.88
N VAL A 84 -12.60 -32.80 -26.21
CA VAL A 84 -11.57 -33.79 -26.55
C VAL A 84 -11.41 -34.72 -25.35
N ASP A 85 -11.98 -35.92 -25.44
CA ASP A 85 -12.02 -36.93 -24.37
C ASP A 85 -10.84 -37.92 -24.50
N ALA A 86 -10.21 -38.26 -23.37
CA ALA A 86 -9.15 -39.27 -23.28
C ALA A 86 -9.65 -40.68 -23.58
N ALA A 87 -10.95 -40.96 -23.44
CA ALA A 87 -11.53 -42.25 -23.86
C ALA A 87 -11.42 -42.48 -25.38
N VAL A 88 -11.13 -41.43 -26.16
CA VAL A 88 -11.10 -41.45 -27.63
C VAL A 88 -9.69 -41.18 -28.18
N THR A 89 -8.79 -40.56 -27.41
CA THR A 89 -7.46 -40.11 -27.89
C THR A 89 -6.35 -40.47 -26.89
N THR A 90 -5.32 -41.19 -27.37
CA THR A 90 -4.10 -41.48 -26.59
C THR A 90 -3.00 -40.45 -26.91
N ASP A 91 -3.39 -39.22 -27.20
CA ASP A 91 -2.49 -38.20 -27.73
C ASP A 91 -1.79 -37.46 -26.60
N SER A 92 -0.52 -37.08 -26.83
CA SER A 92 0.28 -36.31 -25.88
C SER A 92 -0.11 -34.83 -25.84
N ALA A 93 -1.03 -34.38 -26.69
CA ALA A 93 -1.43 -32.99 -26.80
C ALA A 93 -2.90 -32.91 -27.26
N ASN A 94 -3.77 -32.33 -26.43
CA ASN A 94 -5.18 -32.12 -26.77
C ASN A 94 -5.55 -30.65 -26.61
N ASP A 95 -6.32 -30.11 -27.57
CA ASP A 95 -6.72 -28.71 -27.60
C ASP A 95 -8.22 -28.58 -27.93
N ALA A 96 -9.00 -28.03 -27.01
CA ALA A 96 -10.43 -27.78 -27.16
C ALA A 96 -10.70 -26.28 -27.15
N SER A 97 -11.36 -25.76 -28.18
CA SER A 97 -11.68 -24.34 -28.32
C SER A 97 -13.16 -24.14 -28.63
N ALA A 98 -13.91 -23.48 -27.73
CA ALA A 98 -15.31 -23.15 -27.91
C ALA A 98 -15.51 -21.64 -27.94
N THR A 99 -16.29 -21.14 -28.90
CA THR A 99 -16.67 -19.72 -29.00
C THR A 99 -18.17 -19.62 -29.20
N GLY A 100 -18.89 -19.11 -28.22
CA GLY A 100 -20.33 -18.87 -28.31
C GLY A 100 -20.65 -17.85 -29.39
N GLY A 101 -21.79 -18.02 -30.07
CA GLY A 101 -22.26 -17.06 -31.06
C GLY A 101 -22.67 -15.75 -30.42
N ALA A 102 -22.44 -14.61 -31.09
CA ALA A 102 -23.00 -13.33 -30.63
C ALA A 102 -24.52 -13.32 -30.79
N GLY A 103 -25.24 -12.71 -29.87
CA GLY A 103 -26.67 -12.42 -30.01
C GLY A 103 -26.93 -11.40 -31.12
N GLY A 104 -28.05 -11.54 -31.84
CA GLY A 104 -28.43 -10.56 -32.86
C GLY A 104 -28.88 -9.23 -32.24
N SER A 105 -28.76 -8.14 -32.98
CA SER A 105 -29.31 -6.83 -32.58
C SER A 105 -30.81 -6.77 -32.83
N GLY A 106 -31.61 -6.28 -31.88
CA GLY A 106 -33.05 -6.08 -32.05
C GLY A 106 -33.35 -5.05 -33.15
N GLY A 107 -34.47 -5.22 -33.87
CA GLY A 107 -34.86 -4.29 -34.94
C GLY A 107 -35.36 -2.96 -34.37
N THR A 108 -35.12 -1.85 -35.06
CA THR A 108 -35.64 -0.55 -34.63
C THR A 108 -37.16 -0.47 -34.85
N GLY A 109 -37.91 0.17 -33.96
CA GLY A 109 -39.32 0.47 -34.19
C GLY A 109 -39.52 1.47 -35.33
N GLY A 110 -40.62 1.34 -36.06
CA GLY A 110 -40.96 2.24 -37.17
C GLY A 110 -41.48 3.58 -36.68
N GLU A 111 -41.15 4.65 -37.40
CA GLU A 111 -41.62 6.02 -37.10
C GLU A 111 -43.16 6.13 -37.20
N GLY A 112 -43.76 6.88 -36.27
CA GLY A 112 -45.15 7.35 -36.36
C GLY A 112 -45.25 8.42 -37.44
N VAL A 113 -46.11 8.22 -38.45
CA VAL A 113 -46.31 9.19 -39.55
C VAL A 113 -47.81 9.37 -39.78
N ASP A 114 -48.34 10.56 -39.45
CA ASP A 114 -49.76 10.86 -39.63
C ASP A 114 -50.13 10.82 -41.13
N GLY A 115 -51.27 10.20 -41.41
CA GLY A 115 -51.93 10.29 -42.70
C GLY A 115 -52.56 11.68 -42.94
N PRO A 116 -53.30 11.87 -44.06
CA PRO A 116 -54.00 13.12 -44.33
C PRO A 116 -55.19 13.43 -43.39
N ASP A 117 -55.48 12.58 -42.40
CA ASP A 117 -56.55 12.74 -41.39
C ASP A 117 -55.88 13.07 -40.05
N ALA A 118 -56.15 14.25 -39.50
CA ALA A 118 -55.36 14.90 -38.44
C ALA A 118 -55.95 14.73 -37.03
N ASP A 119 -56.65 13.63 -36.77
CA ASP A 119 -57.56 13.46 -35.64
C ASP A 119 -57.08 12.52 -34.51
N VAL A 120 -55.97 11.78 -34.69
CA VAL A 120 -55.24 11.05 -33.63
C VAL A 120 -53.75 11.07 -33.94
N ALA A 121 -52.90 11.36 -32.95
CA ALA A 121 -51.46 11.43 -33.17
C ALA A 121 -50.84 10.02 -33.33
N ALA A 122 -50.02 9.82 -34.37
CA ALA A 122 -49.35 8.55 -34.65
C ALA A 122 -48.23 8.25 -33.64
N ASN A 123 -48.38 7.13 -32.93
CA ASN A 123 -47.34 6.61 -32.04
C ASN A 123 -46.23 5.93 -32.84
N GLY A 124 -45.00 5.99 -32.33
CA GLY A 124 -43.89 5.18 -32.85
C GLY A 124 -44.02 3.71 -32.46
N GLY A 125 -43.46 2.80 -33.27
CA GLY A 125 -43.38 1.38 -32.96
C GLY A 125 -42.32 1.08 -31.91
N ALA A 126 -42.50 0.03 -31.10
CA ALA A 126 -41.51 -0.43 -30.12
C ALA A 126 -40.25 -0.99 -30.80
N GLY A 127 -39.10 -0.85 -30.17
CA GLY A 127 -37.88 -1.55 -30.60
C GLY A 127 -37.95 -3.05 -30.27
N GLY A 128 -37.17 -3.87 -30.97
CA GLY A 128 -37.02 -5.29 -30.68
C GLY A 128 -35.99 -5.57 -29.58
N ALA A 129 -36.14 -6.68 -28.84
CA ALA A 129 -35.14 -7.11 -27.86
C ALA A 129 -33.85 -7.61 -28.53
N GLY A 130 -32.71 -7.40 -27.86
CA GLY A 130 -31.43 -7.99 -28.26
C GLY A 130 -31.37 -9.49 -27.96
N GLY A 131 -30.69 -10.26 -28.81
CA GLY A 131 -30.52 -11.69 -28.63
C GLY A 131 -29.48 -11.99 -27.54
N GLN A 132 -29.65 -13.07 -26.78
CA GLN A 132 -28.65 -13.51 -25.79
C GLN A 132 -27.36 -13.96 -26.47
N GLY A 133 -26.20 -13.76 -25.83
CA GLY A 133 -24.95 -14.38 -26.26
C GLY A 133 -24.95 -15.89 -26.02
N GLY A 134 -24.38 -16.67 -26.94
CA GLY A 134 -24.27 -18.12 -26.80
C GLY A 134 -23.24 -18.53 -25.75
N ALA A 135 -23.48 -19.64 -25.04
CA ALA A 135 -22.53 -20.19 -24.08
C ALA A 135 -21.37 -20.89 -24.79
N ALA A 136 -20.20 -20.93 -24.16
CA ALA A 136 -19.03 -21.67 -24.63
C ALA A 136 -18.54 -22.66 -23.57
N LEU A 137 -18.45 -23.94 -23.94
CA LEU A 137 -17.89 -25.01 -23.13
C LEU A 137 -16.72 -25.67 -23.87
N ALA A 138 -15.51 -25.56 -23.33
CA ALA A 138 -14.32 -26.24 -23.84
C ALA A 138 -13.81 -27.25 -22.80
N SER A 139 -13.60 -28.50 -23.22
CA SER A 139 -13.07 -29.56 -22.36
C SER A 139 -11.98 -30.34 -23.08
N ALA A 140 -10.79 -30.42 -22.50
CA ALA A 140 -9.68 -31.23 -23.02
C ALA A 140 -9.15 -32.19 -21.95
N VAL A 141 -8.95 -33.45 -22.31
CA VAL A 141 -8.38 -34.47 -21.42
C VAL A 141 -7.26 -35.17 -22.16
N ALA A 142 -6.03 -35.12 -21.66
CA ALA A 142 -4.88 -35.82 -22.21
C ALA A 142 -4.29 -36.77 -21.14
N ASP A 143 -4.15 -38.05 -21.48
CA ASP A 143 -3.55 -39.07 -20.61
C ASP A 143 -2.64 -39.96 -21.46
N LEU A 144 -1.32 -39.83 -21.28
CA LEU A 144 -0.36 -40.65 -21.99
C LEU A 144 0.86 -40.98 -21.14
N ALA A 145 0.82 -42.18 -20.55
CA ALA A 145 1.83 -42.74 -19.67
C ALA A 145 3.25 -42.91 -20.25
N THR A 146 3.49 -42.70 -21.55
CA THR A 146 4.80 -42.95 -22.19
C THR A 146 5.43 -41.71 -22.81
N ALA A 147 4.75 -40.57 -22.79
CA ALA A 147 5.27 -39.33 -23.37
C ALA A 147 6.21 -38.59 -22.41
N GLU A 148 7.16 -37.85 -22.97
CA GLU A 148 8.03 -36.95 -22.20
C GLU A 148 7.22 -35.76 -21.63
N LEU A 149 6.21 -35.31 -22.37
CA LEU A 149 5.29 -34.22 -22.01
C LEU A 149 3.87 -34.55 -22.50
N VAL A 150 2.89 -34.34 -21.63
CA VAL A 150 1.45 -34.38 -21.96
C VAL A 150 0.87 -32.98 -21.78
N VAL A 151 0.19 -32.46 -22.80
CA VAL A 151 -0.42 -31.12 -22.77
C VAL A 151 -1.92 -31.22 -22.98
N SER A 152 -2.70 -30.56 -22.14
CA SER A 152 -4.14 -30.39 -22.30
C SER A 152 -4.48 -28.90 -22.29
N SER A 153 -5.15 -28.41 -23.31
CA SER A 153 -5.53 -27.02 -23.49
C SER A 153 -7.04 -26.89 -23.70
N ALA A 154 -7.70 -26.04 -22.91
CA ALA A 154 -9.11 -25.70 -23.12
C ALA A 154 -9.33 -24.18 -23.13
N SER A 155 -9.95 -23.66 -24.18
CA SER A 155 -10.27 -22.24 -24.35
C SER A 155 -11.75 -22.03 -24.62
N ALA A 156 -12.45 -21.32 -23.74
CA ALA A 156 -13.87 -21.00 -23.87
C ALA A 156 -14.10 -19.49 -23.92
N TYR A 157 -14.82 -19.03 -24.95
CA TYR A 157 -15.16 -17.62 -25.17
C TYR A 157 -16.68 -17.47 -25.27
N GLY A 158 -17.32 -16.88 -24.28
CA GLY A 158 -18.77 -16.61 -24.29
C GLY A 158 -19.15 -15.63 -25.41
N GLY A 159 -20.31 -15.82 -26.03
CA GLY A 159 -20.81 -14.92 -27.07
C GLY A 159 -21.24 -13.58 -26.50
N ALA A 160 -21.02 -12.47 -27.21
CA ALA A 160 -21.54 -11.17 -26.77
C ALA A 160 -23.07 -11.12 -26.84
N GLY A 161 -23.70 -10.42 -25.90
CA GLY A 161 -25.12 -10.12 -25.94
C GLY A 161 -25.47 -9.13 -27.06
N GLY A 162 -26.65 -9.29 -27.64
CA GLY A 162 -27.17 -8.44 -28.71
C GLY A 162 -27.69 -7.11 -28.19
N LEU A 163 -27.52 -6.06 -28.99
CA LEU A 163 -28.07 -4.73 -28.70
C LEU A 163 -29.60 -4.75 -28.74
N ALA A 164 -30.26 -3.99 -27.87
CA ALA A 164 -31.69 -3.75 -28.03
C ALA A 164 -31.93 -2.78 -29.20
N GLY A 165 -33.05 -2.97 -29.90
CA GLY A 165 -33.52 -2.07 -30.94
C GLY A 165 -34.04 -0.76 -30.34
N SER A 166 -33.79 0.34 -31.03
CA SER A 166 -34.35 1.66 -30.70
C SER A 166 -35.86 1.70 -30.95
N SER A 167 -36.61 2.51 -30.23
CA SER A 167 -38.02 2.74 -30.59
C SER A 167 -38.14 3.68 -31.79
N GLY A 168 -39.27 3.61 -32.50
CA GLY A 168 -39.65 4.62 -33.48
C GLY A 168 -40.06 5.91 -32.77
N ALA A 169 -39.77 7.07 -33.38
CA ALA A 169 -40.23 8.35 -32.89
C ALA A 169 -41.73 8.55 -33.21
N PRO A 170 -42.46 9.33 -32.40
CA PRO A 170 -43.83 9.72 -32.71
C PRO A 170 -43.88 10.81 -33.77
N ASP A 171 -45.06 11.05 -34.36
CA ASP A 171 -45.28 12.24 -35.19
C ASP A 171 -45.30 13.52 -34.34
N LEU A 172 -44.92 14.65 -34.95
CA LEU A 172 -44.90 16.02 -34.40
C LEU A 172 -46.27 16.49 -33.86
N GLY A 173 -47.36 15.75 -34.13
CA GLY A 173 -48.73 16.00 -33.68
C GLY A 173 -49.06 15.57 -32.24
N GLY A 174 -48.13 14.90 -31.52
CA GLY A 174 -48.29 14.56 -30.09
C GLY A 174 -48.52 13.07 -29.78
N GLY A 175 -48.01 12.16 -30.61
CA GLY A 175 -48.01 10.72 -30.35
C GLY A 175 -46.99 10.35 -29.27
N VAL A 176 -47.01 9.10 -28.81
CA VAL A 176 -46.03 8.54 -27.86
C VAL A 176 -45.01 7.69 -28.62
N ALA A 177 -43.73 7.76 -28.27
CA ALA A 177 -42.73 6.86 -28.82
C ALA A 177 -43.00 5.39 -28.43
N GLY A 178 -42.49 4.46 -29.23
CA GLY A 178 -42.56 3.05 -28.88
C GLY A 178 -41.74 2.70 -27.64
N ALA A 179 -42.04 1.56 -27.01
CA ALA A 179 -41.25 1.06 -25.88
C ALA A 179 -39.87 0.56 -26.34
N VAL A 180 -38.86 0.68 -25.47
CA VAL A 180 -37.55 0.02 -25.64
C VAL A 180 -37.58 -1.36 -24.99
N GLN A 181 -36.93 -2.33 -25.62
CA GLN A 181 -36.79 -3.69 -25.08
C GLN A 181 -35.43 -3.89 -24.40
N LEU A 182 -35.30 -5.02 -23.72
CA LEU A 182 -34.06 -5.37 -23.03
C LEU A 182 -32.97 -5.84 -24.03
N PRO A 183 -31.70 -5.48 -23.79
CA PRO A 183 -30.57 -6.07 -24.50
C PRO A 183 -30.31 -7.52 -24.04
N GLY A 184 -29.52 -8.25 -24.84
CA GLY A 184 -29.09 -9.60 -24.51
C GLY A 184 -27.94 -9.61 -23.52
N VAL A 185 -27.94 -10.52 -22.55
CA VAL A 185 -26.86 -10.85 -21.61
C VAL A 185 -25.71 -11.52 -22.36
N GLY A 186 -24.49 -11.33 -21.84
CA GLY A 186 -23.29 -12.01 -22.32
C GLY A 186 -23.33 -13.52 -22.06
N GLY A 187 -22.75 -14.30 -22.96
CA GLY A 187 -22.67 -15.75 -22.85
C GLY A 187 -21.70 -16.20 -21.76
N VAL A 188 -22.01 -17.30 -21.08
CA VAL A 188 -21.14 -17.94 -20.09
C VAL A 188 -19.97 -18.65 -20.78
N ALA A 189 -18.79 -18.65 -20.15
CA ALA A 189 -17.63 -19.40 -20.61
C ALA A 189 -17.15 -20.41 -19.56
N GLN A 190 -17.00 -21.67 -19.97
CA GLN A 190 -16.48 -22.75 -19.13
C GLN A 190 -15.33 -23.48 -19.84
N ALA A 191 -14.12 -23.46 -19.26
CA ALA A 191 -12.95 -24.16 -19.78
C ALA A 191 -12.43 -25.20 -18.77
N ILE A 192 -12.22 -26.44 -19.21
CA ILE A 192 -11.79 -27.55 -18.37
C ILE A 192 -10.63 -28.29 -19.03
N ALA A 193 -9.47 -28.44 -18.36
CA ALA A 193 -8.35 -29.22 -18.87
C ALA A 193 -7.78 -30.20 -17.84
N PHE A 194 -7.63 -31.47 -18.23
CA PHE A 194 -6.99 -32.52 -17.44
C PHE A 194 -5.76 -33.04 -18.19
N ALA A 195 -4.58 -33.04 -17.55
CA ALA A 195 -3.35 -33.58 -18.10
C ALA A 195 -2.71 -34.60 -17.15
N LEU A 196 -2.59 -35.86 -17.59
CA LEU A 196 -2.05 -36.95 -16.78
C LEU A 196 -0.81 -37.56 -17.47
N ASN A 197 0.32 -37.57 -16.77
CA ASN A 197 1.54 -38.23 -17.24
C ASN A 197 2.23 -39.02 -16.13
N SER A 198 2.23 -40.35 -16.26
CA SER A 198 2.85 -41.26 -15.28
C SER A 198 4.34 -41.56 -15.53
N ALA A 199 4.96 -41.02 -16.60
CA ALA A 199 6.38 -41.20 -16.90
C ALA A 199 7.15 -39.92 -17.25
N GLY A 200 6.50 -38.75 -17.26
CA GLY A 200 7.06 -37.46 -17.65
C GLY A 200 6.22 -36.29 -17.16
N SER A 201 6.41 -35.11 -17.76
CA SER A 201 5.71 -33.88 -17.36
C SER A 201 4.27 -33.81 -17.87
N ALA A 202 3.42 -33.09 -17.15
CA ALA A 202 2.04 -32.81 -17.52
C ALA A 202 1.78 -31.30 -17.46
N GLU A 203 1.09 -30.76 -18.45
CA GLU A 203 0.72 -29.34 -18.54
C GLU A 203 -0.77 -29.21 -18.85
N ALA A 204 -1.51 -28.55 -17.97
CA ALA A 204 -2.92 -28.21 -18.18
C ALA A 204 -3.07 -26.68 -18.28
N ASN A 205 -3.57 -26.21 -19.42
CA ASN A 205 -3.80 -24.80 -19.69
C ASN A 205 -5.30 -24.56 -19.90
N VAL A 206 -5.90 -23.67 -19.12
CA VAL A 206 -7.30 -23.27 -19.29
C VAL A 206 -7.48 -21.78 -19.37
N TYR A 207 -8.34 -21.36 -20.31
CA TYR A 207 -8.66 -19.97 -20.55
C TYR A 207 -10.17 -19.81 -20.76
N ALA A 208 -10.87 -19.25 -19.79
CA ALA A 208 -12.30 -18.96 -19.84
C ALA A 208 -12.55 -17.44 -19.84
N VAL A 209 -13.12 -16.91 -20.91
CA VAL A 209 -13.50 -15.49 -21.02
C VAL A 209 -14.97 -15.40 -21.39
N ALA A 210 -15.77 -14.84 -20.50
CA ALA A 210 -17.20 -14.73 -20.75
C ALA A 210 -17.54 -13.58 -21.71
N GLY A 211 -18.72 -13.67 -22.30
CA GLY A 211 -19.22 -12.69 -23.26
C GLY A 211 -19.62 -11.38 -22.58
N VAL A 212 -19.42 -10.26 -23.28
CA VAL A 212 -19.86 -8.94 -22.82
C VAL A 212 -21.40 -8.84 -22.94
N GLY A 213 -22.05 -8.16 -21.99
CA GLY A 213 -23.46 -7.82 -22.06
C GLY A 213 -23.79 -6.87 -23.22
N GLY A 214 -24.91 -7.08 -23.88
CA GLY A 214 -25.43 -6.17 -24.90
C GLY A 214 -25.79 -4.80 -24.30
N ALA A 215 -25.53 -3.73 -25.04
CA ALA A 215 -25.95 -2.38 -24.63
C ALA A 215 -27.46 -2.18 -24.82
N GLY A 216 -28.08 -1.42 -23.91
CA GLY A 216 -29.49 -1.05 -23.94
C GLY A 216 -29.87 -0.27 -25.21
N GLY A 217 -31.18 -0.13 -25.44
CA GLY A 217 -31.72 0.62 -26.57
C GLY A 217 -32.04 2.07 -26.16
N TYR A 218 -32.13 2.97 -27.13
CA TYR A 218 -32.51 4.37 -26.92
C TYR A 218 -33.91 4.65 -27.51
N ILE A 219 -34.69 5.53 -26.87
CA ILE A 219 -35.92 6.09 -27.48
C ILE A 219 -35.55 7.27 -28.38
N ALA A 220 -36.01 7.26 -29.63
CA ALA A 220 -35.86 8.41 -30.53
C ALA A 220 -36.80 9.55 -30.10
N ASN A 221 -36.24 10.74 -29.84
CA ASN A 221 -36.95 12.01 -29.58
C ASN A 221 -37.88 12.08 -28.33
N GLU A 222 -37.83 11.14 -27.39
CA GLU A 222 -38.56 11.20 -26.10
C GLU A 222 -37.71 10.74 -24.90
N ARG A 223 -38.26 10.95 -23.68
CA ARG A 223 -37.73 10.47 -22.39
C ARG A 223 -38.03 8.97 -22.22
N GLY A 224 -37.10 8.09 -22.62
CA GLY A 224 -37.07 6.70 -22.18
C GLY A 224 -35.85 5.93 -22.73
N GLY A 225 -35.34 4.99 -21.95
CA GLY A 225 -34.15 4.20 -22.29
C GLY A 225 -34.12 2.92 -21.45
N SER A 226 -33.36 1.91 -21.87
CA SER A 226 -33.30 0.62 -21.17
C SER A 226 -31.96 0.39 -20.47
N ASN A 227 -32.00 -0.47 -19.43
CA ASN A 227 -30.80 -0.93 -18.73
C ASN A 227 -29.84 -1.63 -19.69
N GLY A 228 -28.55 -1.54 -19.38
CA GLY A 228 -27.55 -2.42 -20.01
C GLY A 228 -27.74 -3.88 -19.58
N ALA A 229 -27.36 -4.82 -20.43
CA ALA A 229 -27.43 -6.23 -20.08
C ALA A 229 -26.27 -6.63 -19.16
N LEU A 230 -26.45 -7.68 -18.37
CA LEU A 230 -25.36 -8.26 -17.58
C LEU A 230 -24.25 -8.81 -18.47
N GLY A 231 -23.01 -8.75 -17.98
CA GLY A 231 -21.92 -9.55 -18.52
C GLY A 231 -22.11 -11.04 -18.22
N GLY A 232 -21.48 -11.91 -19.01
CA GLY A 232 -21.50 -13.35 -18.76
C GLY A 232 -20.52 -13.76 -17.66
N ASP A 233 -20.77 -14.92 -17.02
CA ASP A 233 -19.86 -15.49 -16.02
C ASP A 233 -18.78 -16.40 -16.65
N ALA A 234 -17.60 -16.46 -16.03
CA ALA A 234 -16.49 -17.31 -16.46
C ALA A 234 -16.08 -18.32 -15.38
N PHE A 235 -15.88 -19.58 -15.80
CA PHE A 235 -15.40 -20.67 -14.95
C PHE A 235 -14.23 -21.41 -15.63
N ALA A 236 -13.11 -21.52 -14.94
CA ALA A 236 -11.94 -22.26 -15.39
C ALA A 236 -11.59 -23.38 -14.39
N GLU A 237 -11.33 -24.59 -14.89
CA GLU A 237 -10.92 -25.73 -14.07
C GLU A 237 -9.74 -26.46 -14.71
N ALA A 238 -8.67 -26.68 -13.96
CA ALA A 238 -7.50 -27.38 -14.48
C ALA A 238 -6.93 -28.39 -13.48
N ASP A 239 -6.53 -29.56 -13.99
CA ASP A 239 -5.85 -30.59 -13.21
C ASP A 239 -4.65 -31.13 -13.99
N ALA A 240 -3.50 -31.24 -13.32
CA ALA A 240 -2.30 -31.82 -13.89
C ALA A 240 -1.65 -32.79 -12.90
N ALA A 241 -1.36 -34.02 -13.35
CA ALA A 241 -0.61 -35.01 -12.57
C ALA A 241 0.64 -35.48 -13.32
N ALA A 242 1.79 -35.40 -12.67
CA ALA A 242 3.08 -35.80 -13.22
C ALA A 242 3.84 -36.78 -12.30
N SER A 243 4.66 -37.65 -12.89
CA SER A 243 5.45 -38.64 -12.15
C SER A 243 6.88 -38.72 -12.69
N GLY A 244 7.86 -38.68 -11.78
CA GLY A 244 9.28 -38.89 -12.06
C GLY A 244 10.17 -37.71 -11.63
N ALA A 245 11.44 -38.01 -11.31
CA ALA A 245 12.37 -37.08 -10.64
C ALA A 245 12.76 -35.81 -11.43
N ASN A 246 12.30 -35.67 -12.68
CA ASN A 246 12.49 -34.47 -13.51
C ASN A 246 11.17 -34.01 -14.17
N ALA A 247 10.05 -34.62 -13.80
CA ALA A 247 8.75 -34.26 -14.31
C ALA A 247 8.19 -33.05 -13.57
N THR A 248 7.33 -32.29 -14.24
CA THR A 248 6.61 -31.16 -13.64
C THR A 248 5.13 -31.27 -14.03
N ALA A 249 4.25 -31.13 -13.05
CA ALA A 249 2.83 -30.84 -13.25
C ALA A 249 2.67 -29.31 -13.26
N THR A 250 2.41 -28.73 -14.43
CA THR A 250 2.22 -27.29 -14.61
C THR A 250 0.76 -27.00 -14.91
N ILE A 251 0.19 -26.01 -14.22
CA ILE A 251 -1.17 -25.53 -14.47
C ILE A 251 -1.16 -24.03 -14.66
N ASN A 252 -1.80 -23.56 -15.73
CA ASN A 252 -2.12 -22.16 -15.93
C ASN A 252 -3.63 -22.04 -16.16
N ALA A 253 -4.35 -21.43 -15.21
CA ALA A 253 -5.77 -21.19 -15.31
C ALA A 253 -6.10 -19.69 -15.31
N THR A 254 -6.95 -19.28 -16.23
CA THR A 254 -7.44 -17.90 -16.30
C THR A 254 -8.94 -17.87 -16.50
N ALA A 255 -9.63 -17.09 -15.67
CA ALA A 255 -11.06 -16.83 -15.79
C ALA A 255 -11.34 -15.32 -15.78
N ALA A 256 -12.06 -14.82 -16.77
CA ALA A 256 -12.45 -13.41 -16.87
C ALA A 256 -13.96 -13.26 -17.13
N GLY A 257 -14.65 -12.61 -16.20
CA GLY A 257 -16.06 -12.27 -16.31
C GLY A 257 -16.30 -11.26 -17.44
N GLY A 258 -17.47 -11.31 -18.04
CA GLY A 258 -17.85 -10.41 -19.13
C GLY A 258 -18.18 -9.02 -18.58
N ALA A 259 -17.86 -7.96 -19.32
CA ALA A 259 -18.28 -6.61 -18.93
C ALA A 259 -19.81 -6.46 -19.05
N GLY A 260 -20.38 -5.61 -18.20
CA GLY A 260 -21.78 -5.19 -18.29
C GLY A 260 -22.02 -4.29 -19.51
N GLY A 261 -23.26 -4.32 -20.01
CA GLY A 261 -23.70 -3.51 -21.14
C GLY A 261 -23.92 -2.05 -20.76
N ILE A 262 -23.75 -1.16 -21.73
CA ILE A 262 -24.01 0.28 -21.56
C ILE A 262 -25.52 0.53 -21.43
N ALA A 263 -25.90 1.46 -20.57
CA ALA A 263 -27.26 2.00 -20.53
C ALA A 263 -27.37 3.35 -21.25
N TYR A 264 -28.45 3.53 -22.00
CA TYR A 264 -28.81 4.81 -22.64
C TYR A 264 -30.01 5.43 -21.90
N GLN A 265 -30.01 6.75 -21.70
CA GLN A 265 -30.94 7.47 -20.82
C GLN A 265 -32.42 7.29 -21.17
N GLY A 266 -33.29 7.45 -20.15
CA GLY A 266 -34.58 8.09 -20.38
C GLY A 266 -35.66 8.07 -19.29
N ASP A 267 -35.45 7.50 -18.11
CA ASP A 267 -36.29 7.76 -16.92
C ASP A 267 -35.46 7.51 -15.64
N ALA A 268 -35.91 8.01 -14.48
CA ALA A 268 -35.23 7.75 -13.20
C ALA A 268 -35.21 6.25 -12.89
N GLY A 269 -34.01 5.66 -12.75
CA GLY A 269 -33.81 4.26 -12.35
C GLY A 269 -33.14 3.35 -13.38
N VAL A 270 -32.75 3.87 -14.54
CA VAL A 270 -31.95 3.12 -15.53
C VAL A 270 -30.52 2.92 -15.01
N ARG A 271 -29.94 1.74 -15.23
CA ARG A 271 -28.56 1.42 -14.84
C ARG A 271 -27.81 0.65 -15.94
N GLY A 272 -26.51 0.89 -16.07
CA GLY A 272 -25.61 -0.01 -16.79
C GLY A 272 -25.70 -1.44 -16.25
N GLY A 273 -25.40 -2.42 -17.08
CA GLY A 273 -25.43 -3.82 -16.66
C GLY A 273 -24.29 -4.12 -15.68
N ASP A 274 -24.49 -5.02 -14.74
CA ASP A 274 -23.40 -5.46 -13.86
C ASP A 274 -22.41 -6.35 -14.65
N GLY A 275 -21.13 -6.32 -14.26
CA GLY A 275 -20.11 -7.21 -14.77
C GLY A 275 -20.29 -8.64 -14.26
N GLY A 276 -19.90 -9.62 -15.07
CA GLY A 276 -20.01 -11.04 -14.74
C GLY A 276 -18.96 -11.50 -13.73
N ALA A 277 -19.28 -12.55 -12.98
CA ALA A 277 -18.36 -13.15 -12.02
C ALA A 277 -17.32 -14.04 -12.70
N ALA A 278 -16.18 -14.24 -12.04
CA ALA A 278 -15.15 -15.17 -12.50
C ALA A 278 -14.67 -16.11 -11.39
N GLN A 279 -14.43 -17.37 -11.76
CA GLN A 279 -13.96 -18.42 -10.87
C GLN A 279 -12.91 -19.30 -11.55
N SER A 280 -11.84 -19.63 -10.81
CA SER A 280 -10.87 -20.67 -11.17
C SER A 280 -10.68 -21.68 -10.05
N VAL A 281 -10.54 -22.96 -10.41
CA VAL A 281 -10.22 -24.08 -9.52
C VAL A 281 -9.15 -24.96 -10.16
N SER A 282 -7.97 -25.03 -9.53
CA SER A 282 -6.83 -25.76 -10.10
C SER A 282 -6.18 -26.73 -9.10
N SER A 283 -5.79 -27.92 -9.58
CA SER A 283 -5.17 -28.99 -8.77
C SER A 283 -3.95 -29.61 -9.45
N GLY A 284 -2.76 -29.40 -8.91
CA GLY A 284 -1.50 -29.96 -9.41
C GLY A 284 -0.93 -31.05 -8.51
N THR A 285 -0.56 -32.21 -9.06
CA THR A 285 0.02 -33.32 -8.30
C THR A 285 1.32 -33.83 -8.93
N GLY A 286 2.38 -33.89 -8.12
CA GLY A 286 3.66 -34.47 -8.45
C GLY A 286 3.90 -35.75 -7.65
N THR A 287 4.42 -36.80 -8.30
CA THR A 287 4.83 -38.05 -7.64
C THR A 287 6.25 -38.44 -8.05
N ALA A 288 6.93 -39.25 -7.23
CA ALA A 288 8.30 -39.70 -7.48
C ALA A 288 9.31 -38.55 -7.71
N GLY A 289 9.18 -37.48 -6.93
CA GLY A 289 10.05 -36.30 -6.98
C GLY A 289 9.68 -35.25 -8.04
N ALA A 290 8.53 -35.39 -8.71
CA ALA A 290 8.03 -34.42 -9.66
C ALA A 290 7.62 -33.10 -8.99
N ARG A 291 7.84 -31.97 -9.66
CA ARG A 291 7.41 -30.64 -9.20
C ARG A 291 5.92 -30.43 -9.47
N ALA A 292 5.24 -29.63 -8.65
CA ALA A 292 3.89 -29.15 -8.92
C ALA A 292 3.88 -27.62 -8.92
N SER A 293 3.44 -27.01 -10.02
CA SER A 293 3.38 -25.57 -10.20
C SER A 293 1.97 -25.20 -10.68
N VAL A 294 1.21 -24.51 -9.85
CA VAL A 294 -0.18 -24.13 -10.14
C VAL A 294 -0.32 -22.63 -10.10
N TYR A 295 -0.82 -22.04 -11.18
CA TYR A 295 -1.04 -20.60 -11.33
C TYR A 295 -2.48 -20.32 -11.79
N ASP A 296 -3.19 -19.53 -10.98
CA ASP A 296 -4.53 -19.04 -11.27
C ASP A 296 -4.56 -17.50 -11.34
N ASP A 297 -5.19 -16.96 -12.38
CA ASP A 297 -5.47 -15.52 -12.53
C ASP A 297 -6.96 -15.30 -12.85
N VAL A 298 -7.70 -14.71 -11.92
CA VAL A 298 -9.16 -14.55 -12.00
C VAL A 298 -9.56 -13.09 -11.92
N ARG A 299 -10.42 -12.65 -12.85
CA ARG A 299 -10.87 -11.24 -12.94
C ARG A 299 -12.38 -11.15 -13.13
N GLY A 300 -13.07 -10.46 -12.23
CA GLY A 300 -14.47 -10.10 -12.42
C GLY A 300 -14.63 -9.14 -13.60
N GLY A 301 -15.79 -9.15 -14.24
CA GLY A 301 -16.10 -8.24 -15.34
C GLY A 301 -16.36 -6.81 -14.84
N ASP A 302 -16.02 -5.81 -15.63
CA ASP A 302 -16.35 -4.42 -15.29
C ASP A 302 -17.87 -4.16 -15.43
N GLY A 303 -18.41 -3.28 -14.61
CA GLY A 303 -19.78 -2.79 -14.73
C GLY A 303 -19.96 -1.87 -15.95
N GLY A 304 -21.18 -1.86 -16.49
CA GLY A 304 -21.54 -1.04 -17.65
C GLY A 304 -21.74 0.43 -17.32
N ASP A 305 -21.34 1.31 -18.23
CA ASP A 305 -21.48 2.76 -18.08
C ASP A 305 -22.90 3.25 -18.40
N ALA A 306 -23.24 4.43 -17.88
CA ALA A 306 -24.36 5.25 -18.33
C ALA A 306 -23.86 6.39 -19.26
N TRP A 307 -24.46 6.54 -20.45
CA TRP A 307 -24.03 7.53 -21.46
C TRP A 307 -25.03 8.71 -21.61
N ASP A 308 -24.55 9.96 -21.77
CA ASP A 308 -25.33 11.15 -22.18
C ASP A 308 -25.51 11.37 -23.70
N ALA A 309 -26.75 11.33 -24.18
CA ALA A 309 -27.10 11.83 -25.50
C ALA A 309 -27.51 13.31 -25.37
N ALA A 310 -26.59 14.21 -25.75
CA ALA A 310 -26.65 15.65 -25.55
C ALA A 310 -28.06 16.28 -25.62
N GLY A 311 -28.54 16.80 -24.48
CA GLY A 311 -29.67 17.74 -24.42
C GLY A 311 -30.85 17.37 -23.50
N TYR A 312 -30.83 16.21 -22.83
CA TYR A 312 -31.94 15.75 -21.99
C TYR A 312 -31.54 15.55 -20.51
N PRO A 313 -32.28 16.12 -19.53
CA PRO A 313 -31.99 15.94 -18.11
C PRO A 313 -32.60 14.63 -17.58
N GLY A 314 -31.78 13.61 -17.34
CA GLY A 314 -32.16 12.33 -16.71
C GLY A 314 -31.02 11.72 -15.87
N ALA A 315 -31.34 10.93 -14.84
CA ALA A 315 -30.37 10.28 -13.96
C ALA A 315 -30.28 8.77 -14.24
N ALA A 316 -29.06 8.25 -14.47
CA ALA A 316 -28.79 6.85 -14.76
C ALA A 316 -27.54 6.36 -14.01
N GLY A 317 -27.63 5.21 -13.36
CA GLY A 317 -26.53 4.65 -12.57
C GLY A 317 -25.55 3.80 -13.39
N GLY A 318 -24.32 3.67 -12.89
CA GLY A 318 -23.36 2.69 -13.40
C GLY A 318 -23.64 1.28 -12.90
N GLY A 319 -23.30 0.28 -13.70
CA GLY A 319 -23.37 -1.13 -13.31
C GLY A 319 -22.28 -1.50 -12.31
N GLN A 320 -22.53 -2.50 -11.47
CA GLN A 320 -21.56 -2.99 -10.49
C GLN A 320 -20.42 -3.78 -11.17
N GLY A 321 -19.24 -3.77 -10.58
CA GLY A 321 -18.16 -4.68 -10.97
C GLY A 321 -18.42 -6.12 -10.49
N GLY A 322 -17.98 -7.11 -11.27
CA GLY A 322 -18.12 -8.53 -10.96
C GLY A 322 -17.11 -9.03 -9.92
N SER A 323 -17.47 -10.08 -9.18
CA SER A 323 -16.58 -10.71 -8.19
C SER A 323 -15.59 -11.70 -8.80
N ALA A 324 -14.50 -12.00 -8.08
CA ALA A 324 -13.50 -12.99 -8.48
C ALA A 324 -13.15 -13.99 -7.38
N THR A 325 -12.96 -15.26 -7.74
CA THR A 325 -12.56 -16.37 -6.84
C THR A 325 -11.49 -17.25 -7.47
N SER A 326 -10.38 -17.55 -6.77
CA SER A 326 -9.31 -18.43 -7.26
C SER A 326 -8.96 -19.48 -6.21
N SER A 327 -9.07 -20.76 -6.54
CA SER A 327 -8.78 -21.87 -5.61
C SER A 327 -7.64 -22.73 -6.15
N VAL A 328 -6.61 -22.96 -5.34
CA VAL A 328 -5.40 -23.68 -5.76
C VAL A 328 -5.08 -24.82 -4.80
N ALA A 329 -4.83 -26.01 -5.32
CA ALA A 329 -4.27 -27.14 -4.60
C ALA A 329 -3.02 -27.64 -5.32
N ALA A 330 -1.89 -27.75 -4.61
CA ALA A 330 -0.66 -28.27 -5.18
C ALA A 330 0.00 -29.26 -4.22
N SER A 331 0.45 -30.40 -4.72
CA SER A 331 1.13 -31.40 -3.88
C SER A 331 2.25 -32.12 -4.61
N SER A 332 3.30 -32.50 -3.88
CA SER A 332 4.39 -33.33 -4.40
C SER A 332 4.83 -34.39 -3.37
N ALA A 333 4.80 -35.65 -3.79
CA ALA A 333 5.39 -36.76 -3.04
C ALA A 333 6.89 -36.92 -3.35
N ASP A 334 7.67 -37.34 -2.36
CA ASP A 334 9.11 -37.64 -2.45
C ASP A 334 10.04 -36.43 -2.71
N GLY A 335 9.61 -35.20 -2.36
CA GLY A 335 10.50 -34.03 -2.25
C GLY A 335 10.59 -33.09 -3.46
N GLY A 336 9.63 -33.15 -4.39
CA GLY A 336 9.54 -32.14 -5.45
C GLY A 336 9.13 -30.77 -4.92
N GLN A 337 9.59 -29.71 -5.58
CA GLN A 337 9.18 -28.33 -5.28
C GLN A 337 7.69 -28.14 -5.59
N VAL A 338 7.01 -27.35 -4.76
CA VAL A 338 5.60 -27.00 -4.94
C VAL A 338 5.45 -25.48 -4.96
N ASP A 339 4.88 -24.96 -6.04
CA ASP A 339 4.56 -23.55 -6.22
C ASP A 339 3.04 -23.41 -6.42
N ALA A 340 2.38 -22.63 -5.57
CA ALA A 340 0.94 -22.38 -5.61
C ALA A 340 0.66 -20.87 -5.64
N TRP A 341 0.18 -20.37 -6.78
CA TRP A 341 -0.15 -18.96 -6.97
C TRP A 341 -1.64 -18.79 -7.25
N SER A 342 -2.34 -18.11 -6.35
CA SER A 342 -3.76 -17.74 -6.48
C SER A 342 -3.92 -16.23 -6.59
N ARG A 343 -4.46 -15.74 -7.70
CA ARG A 343 -4.79 -14.32 -7.88
C ARG A 343 -6.27 -14.12 -8.21
N ALA A 344 -6.93 -13.24 -7.47
CA ALA A 344 -8.31 -12.83 -7.73
C ALA A 344 -8.44 -11.30 -7.71
N SER A 345 -9.06 -10.74 -8.75
CA SER A 345 -9.34 -9.31 -8.91
C SER A 345 -10.82 -9.07 -9.17
N GLY A 346 -11.50 -8.28 -8.33
CA GLY A 346 -12.83 -7.77 -8.66
C GLY A 346 -12.80 -6.85 -9.89
N GLY A 347 -13.93 -6.76 -10.61
CA GLY A 347 -14.11 -5.84 -11.73
C GLY A 347 -14.43 -4.42 -11.25
N ASN A 348 -14.23 -3.40 -12.07
CA ASN A 348 -14.53 -2.02 -11.69
C ASN A 348 -16.03 -1.73 -11.81
N GLY A 349 -16.53 -0.75 -11.07
CA GLY A 349 -17.87 -0.22 -11.26
C GLY A 349 -17.96 0.69 -12.49
N GLY A 350 -19.10 0.67 -13.17
CA GLY A 350 -19.39 1.55 -14.32
C GLY A 350 -19.73 2.98 -13.91
N GLN A 351 -19.67 3.91 -14.85
CA GLN A 351 -19.95 5.32 -14.61
C GLN A 351 -21.46 5.61 -14.47
N GLY A 352 -21.82 6.48 -13.53
CA GLY A 352 -23.16 7.05 -13.37
C GLY A 352 -23.23 8.50 -13.82
N ILE A 353 -24.43 8.96 -14.19
CA ILE A 353 -24.68 10.34 -14.63
C ILE A 353 -26.01 10.89 -14.12
N GLY A 354 -26.02 12.16 -13.75
CA GLY A 354 -27.22 12.91 -13.39
C GLY A 354 -27.57 12.86 -11.90
N SER A 355 -28.19 13.93 -11.41
CA SER A 355 -28.55 14.08 -9.99
C SER A 355 -29.40 12.93 -9.45
N GLY A 356 -28.97 12.29 -8.36
CA GLY A 356 -29.67 11.18 -7.72
C GLY A 356 -29.35 9.79 -8.29
N ALA A 357 -28.44 9.70 -9.26
CA ALA A 357 -27.79 8.46 -9.66
C ALA A 357 -26.42 8.31 -8.98
N SER A 358 -25.81 7.12 -9.13
CA SER A 358 -24.46 6.85 -8.65
C SER A 358 -23.67 6.04 -9.69
N GLY A 359 -22.34 6.15 -9.67
CA GLY A 359 -21.46 5.14 -10.24
C GLY A 359 -21.70 3.77 -9.60
N GLY A 360 -21.33 2.72 -10.31
CA GLY A 360 -21.32 1.37 -9.79
C GLY A 360 -20.22 1.21 -8.74
N ALA A 361 -20.44 0.38 -7.73
CA ALA A 361 -19.37 -0.06 -6.85
C ALA A 361 -18.42 -1.03 -7.56
N GLY A 362 -17.18 -1.08 -7.07
CA GLY A 362 -16.21 -2.08 -7.49
C GLY A 362 -16.55 -3.47 -6.96
N GLY A 363 -16.19 -4.49 -7.74
CA GLY A 363 -16.35 -5.89 -7.40
C GLY A 363 -15.36 -6.35 -6.33
N GLU A 364 -15.74 -7.39 -5.59
CA GLU A 364 -14.95 -7.90 -4.47
C GLU A 364 -14.21 -9.20 -4.85
N PRO A 365 -12.94 -9.38 -4.43
CA PRO A 365 -12.28 -10.68 -4.45
C PRO A 365 -12.78 -11.49 -3.25
N LEU A 366 -13.39 -12.65 -3.50
CA LEU A 366 -13.97 -13.47 -2.43
C LEU A 366 -12.95 -14.49 -1.90
N PRO A 367 -13.00 -14.87 -0.61
CA PRO A 367 -12.15 -15.89 -0.01
C PRO A 367 -12.29 -17.25 -0.71
N SER A 368 -11.19 -18.00 -0.78
CA SER A 368 -11.14 -19.34 -1.39
C SER A 368 -9.92 -20.14 -0.92
N PRO A 369 -10.06 -21.47 -0.81
CA PRO A 369 -9.03 -22.33 -0.23
C PRO A 369 -7.76 -22.38 -1.10
N VAL A 370 -6.61 -22.31 -0.44
CA VAL A 370 -5.29 -22.54 -1.03
C VAL A 370 -4.54 -23.56 -0.20
N SER A 371 -4.07 -24.64 -0.85
CA SER A 371 -3.30 -25.71 -0.20
C SER A 371 -2.03 -26.07 -0.97
N ALA A 372 -0.95 -26.34 -0.24
CA ALA A 372 0.36 -26.63 -0.85
C ALA A 372 1.23 -27.56 0.03
N HIS A 373 1.50 -28.78 -0.44
CA HIS A 373 2.19 -29.79 0.37
C HIS A 373 3.36 -30.45 -0.36
N SER A 374 4.52 -30.53 0.29
CA SER A 374 5.63 -31.36 -0.18
C SER A 374 6.20 -32.17 0.98
N ASP A 375 6.62 -33.41 0.76
CA ASP A 375 7.24 -34.20 1.83
C ASP A 375 8.55 -33.55 2.31
N SER A 376 9.40 -33.10 1.38
CA SER A 376 10.73 -32.52 1.68
C SER A 376 11.21 -31.43 0.71
N GLY A 377 10.47 -31.16 -0.36
CA GLY A 377 10.78 -30.09 -1.29
C GLY A 377 10.37 -28.73 -0.73
N ALA A 378 10.93 -27.65 -1.29
CA ALA A 378 10.48 -26.31 -0.92
C ALA A 378 9.02 -26.08 -1.37
N VAL A 379 8.26 -25.35 -0.55
CA VAL A 379 6.89 -24.96 -0.85
C VAL A 379 6.80 -23.43 -0.89
N GLN A 380 6.27 -22.89 -1.99
CA GLN A 380 5.98 -21.47 -2.14
C GLN A 380 4.49 -21.27 -2.38
N VAL A 381 3.87 -20.43 -1.55
CA VAL A 381 2.46 -20.03 -1.67
C VAL A 381 2.42 -18.52 -1.89
N GLN A 382 1.72 -18.07 -2.93
CA GLN A 382 1.47 -16.66 -3.21
C GLN A 382 -0.03 -16.45 -3.42
N ILE A 383 -0.62 -15.53 -2.68
CA ILE A 383 -2.04 -15.21 -2.79
C ILE A 383 -2.22 -13.70 -2.91
N GLU A 384 -2.96 -13.27 -3.93
CA GLU A 384 -3.20 -11.87 -4.25
C GLU A 384 -4.70 -11.61 -4.40
N ARG A 385 -5.20 -10.61 -3.66
CA ARG A 385 -6.62 -10.23 -3.64
C ARG A 385 -6.74 -8.74 -3.91
N TRP A 386 -7.35 -8.40 -5.04
CA TRP A 386 -7.53 -7.02 -5.48
C TRP A 386 -9.02 -6.74 -5.62
N ALA A 387 -9.53 -5.72 -4.95
CA ALA A 387 -10.90 -5.28 -5.20
C ALA A 387 -10.95 -4.24 -6.32
N GLY A 388 -12.09 -4.19 -7.00
CA GLY A 388 -12.34 -3.27 -8.09
C GLY A 388 -12.57 -1.85 -7.58
N HIS A 389 -12.28 -0.86 -8.43
CA HIS A 389 -12.55 0.54 -8.13
C HIS A 389 -14.04 0.88 -8.30
N GLY A 390 -14.53 1.85 -7.54
CA GLY A 390 -15.85 2.44 -7.76
C GLY A 390 -15.89 3.28 -9.03
N GLY A 391 -17.01 3.24 -9.75
CA GLY A 391 -17.24 4.02 -10.97
C GLY A 391 -17.50 5.50 -10.68
N ALA A 392 -17.15 6.38 -11.61
CA ALA A 392 -17.32 7.82 -11.44
C ALA A 392 -18.80 8.25 -11.52
N GLY A 393 -19.15 9.35 -10.83
CA GLY A 393 -20.43 10.03 -10.92
C GLY A 393 -20.30 11.39 -11.63
N ASN A 394 -20.98 11.56 -12.76
CA ASN A 394 -20.93 12.80 -13.55
C ASN A 394 -22.24 13.61 -13.42
N ALA A 395 -22.18 14.92 -13.65
CA ALA A 395 -23.35 15.81 -13.72
C ALA A 395 -24.32 15.71 -12.52
N GLY A 396 -23.78 15.66 -11.31
CA GLY A 396 -24.52 15.56 -10.04
C GLY A 396 -24.74 14.14 -9.53
N ALA A 397 -24.26 13.11 -10.22
CA ALA A 397 -24.29 11.73 -9.72
C ALA A 397 -23.21 11.49 -8.66
N ASP A 398 -23.50 10.62 -7.72
CA ASP A 398 -22.56 10.18 -6.69
C ASP A 398 -21.50 9.24 -7.30
N GLY A 399 -20.28 9.27 -6.78
CA GLY A 399 -19.25 8.27 -7.10
C GLY A 399 -19.59 6.91 -6.46
N GLY A 400 -19.25 5.83 -7.15
CA GLY A 400 -19.43 4.46 -6.67
C GLY A 400 -18.45 4.12 -5.54
N LYS A 401 -18.83 3.20 -4.65
CA LYS A 401 -17.93 2.73 -3.59
C LYS A 401 -16.81 1.86 -4.18
N GLY A 402 -15.57 1.99 -3.69
CA GLY A 402 -14.53 0.99 -3.95
C GLY A 402 -14.89 -0.37 -3.35
N GLY A 403 -14.54 -1.46 -4.02
CA GLY A 403 -14.79 -2.81 -3.51
C GLY A 403 -13.97 -3.07 -2.25
N ASP A 404 -14.56 -3.75 -1.26
CA ASP A 404 -13.80 -4.20 -0.10
C ASP A 404 -12.97 -5.45 -0.47
N ALA A 405 -11.81 -5.60 0.13
CA ALA A 405 -10.99 -6.81 0.04
C ALA A 405 -10.83 -7.39 1.45
N VAL A 406 -11.87 -8.09 1.93
CA VAL A 406 -11.89 -8.67 3.29
C VAL A 406 -11.65 -10.17 3.21
N VAL A 407 -10.48 -10.61 3.66
CA VAL A 407 -10.09 -12.00 3.52
C VAL A 407 -9.48 -12.55 4.81
N ALA A 408 -10.05 -13.67 5.28
CA ALA A 408 -9.56 -14.43 6.42
C ALA A 408 -9.35 -15.87 5.95
N GLU A 409 -8.10 -16.32 5.90
CA GLU A 409 -7.74 -17.61 5.31
C GLU A 409 -6.81 -18.37 6.25
N THR A 410 -7.02 -19.68 6.30
CA THR A 410 -6.02 -20.60 6.81
C THR A 410 -5.25 -21.12 5.61
N VAL A 411 -3.94 -20.87 5.55
CA VAL A 411 -3.10 -21.42 4.49
C VAL A 411 -2.71 -22.84 4.90
N ASP A 412 -3.32 -23.82 4.25
CA ASP A 412 -3.04 -25.24 4.50
C ASP A 412 -1.79 -25.65 3.71
N ALA A 413 -0.61 -25.42 4.28
CA ALA A 413 0.66 -25.76 3.65
C ALA A 413 1.60 -26.46 4.61
N SER A 414 2.41 -27.39 4.10
CA SER A 414 3.35 -28.16 4.94
C SER A 414 4.52 -28.73 4.15
N THR A 415 5.71 -28.72 4.75
CA THR A 415 6.88 -29.44 4.24
C THR A 415 7.99 -29.60 5.29
N SER A 416 8.79 -30.66 5.20
CA SER A 416 10.06 -30.73 5.96
C SER A 416 11.17 -29.86 5.37
N GLY A 417 11.00 -29.35 4.14
CA GLY A 417 11.80 -28.31 3.52
C GLY A 417 11.33 -26.90 3.89
N ALA A 418 11.85 -25.86 3.22
CA ALA A 418 11.43 -24.48 3.49
C ALA A 418 10.01 -24.19 2.98
N LEU A 419 9.21 -23.49 3.79
CA LEU A 419 7.87 -23.00 3.44
C LEU A 419 7.88 -21.47 3.38
N SER A 420 7.49 -20.90 2.23
CA SER A 420 7.29 -19.46 2.05
C SER A 420 5.83 -19.16 1.72
N VAL A 421 5.19 -18.29 2.49
CA VAL A 421 3.82 -17.83 2.27
C VAL A 421 3.83 -16.32 2.06
N ALA A 422 3.35 -15.85 0.91
CA ALA A 422 3.18 -14.44 0.61
C ALA A 422 1.71 -14.13 0.34
N TYR A 423 1.20 -13.07 0.97
CA TYR A 423 -0.21 -12.71 0.93
C TYR A 423 -0.36 -11.21 0.79
N THR A 424 -1.10 -10.75 -0.22
CA THR A 424 -1.33 -9.33 -0.47
C THR A 424 -2.80 -9.07 -0.72
N VAL A 425 -3.37 -8.14 0.04
CA VAL A 425 -4.77 -7.71 -0.06
C VAL A 425 -4.82 -6.21 -0.35
N VAL A 426 -5.49 -5.83 -1.43
CA VAL A 426 -5.64 -4.44 -1.87
C VAL A 426 -7.12 -4.16 -2.09
N ALA A 427 -7.66 -3.17 -1.38
CA ALA A 427 -9.04 -2.72 -1.56
C ALA A 427 -9.16 -1.70 -2.69
N GLY A 428 -10.38 -1.52 -3.20
CA GLY A 428 -10.65 -0.66 -4.33
C GLY A 428 -10.78 0.82 -3.94
N ASP A 429 -10.37 1.71 -4.83
CA ASP A 429 -10.58 3.15 -4.64
C ASP A 429 -12.05 3.52 -4.83
N GLY A 430 -12.50 4.56 -4.12
CA GLY A 430 -13.80 5.18 -4.34
C GLY A 430 -13.86 5.95 -5.66
N GLY A 431 -15.04 5.95 -6.29
CA GLY A 431 -15.30 6.68 -7.53
C GLY A 431 -15.38 8.19 -7.33
N ASN A 432 -14.86 8.96 -8.28
CA ASN A 432 -14.92 10.42 -8.25
C ASN A 432 -16.34 10.93 -8.50
N SER A 433 -16.65 12.17 -8.08
CA SER A 433 -17.94 12.81 -8.37
C SER A 433 -17.83 14.27 -8.82
N GLU A 434 -18.63 14.65 -9.82
CA GLU A 434 -18.89 16.03 -10.23
C GLU A 434 -20.26 16.50 -9.71
N GLY A 435 -20.29 17.16 -8.55
CA GLY A 435 -21.49 17.76 -7.96
C GLY A 435 -22.40 16.84 -7.15
N GLY A 436 -22.13 15.52 -7.12
CA GLY A 436 -22.72 14.55 -6.19
C GLY A 436 -21.80 14.27 -5.00
N ALA A 437 -22.06 13.22 -4.23
CA ALA A 437 -21.14 12.73 -3.20
C ALA A 437 -20.01 11.90 -3.81
N ALA A 438 -18.77 12.06 -3.35
CA ALA A 438 -17.69 11.18 -3.77
C ALA A 438 -17.84 9.76 -3.21
N GLY A 439 -17.38 8.77 -3.98
CA GLY A 439 -17.42 7.37 -3.62
C GLY A 439 -16.48 7.06 -2.46
N VAL A 440 -16.98 6.32 -1.47
CA VAL A 440 -16.16 5.86 -0.33
C VAL A 440 -15.16 4.80 -0.79
N ALA A 441 -13.95 4.85 -0.26
CA ALA A 441 -12.94 3.82 -0.48
C ALA A 441 -13.37 2.44 0.04
N GLY A 442 -12.80 1.39 -0.54
CA GLY A 442 -12.87 0.04 0.00
C GLY A 442 -11.92 -0.17 1.18
N ASN A 443 -12.32 -1.02 2.12
CA ASN A 443 -11.48 -1.47 3.24
C ASN A 443 -10.74 -2.76 2.88
N SER A 444 -9.52 -2.94 3.42
CA SER A 444 -8.74 -4.17 3.27
C SER A 444 -8.61 -4.91 4.60
N SER A 445 -8.67 -6.24 4.57
CA SER A 445 -8.40 -7.08 5.74
C SER A 445 -7.67 -8.35 5.33
N SER A 446 -6.55 -8.61 5.99
CA SER A 446 -5.80 -9.86 5.87
C SER A 446 -5.56 -10.49 7.24
N SER A 447 -6.15 -11.66 7.51
CA SER A 447 -5.88 -12.45 8.71
C SER A 447 -5.43 -13.85 8.33
N ILE A 448 -4.17 -14.18 8.62
CA ILE A 448 -3.53 -15.43 8.19
C ILE A 448 -3.18 -16.29 9.40
N THR A 449 -3.46 -17.59 9.30
CA THR A 449 -2.83 -18.62 10.13
C THR A 449 -1.98 -19.52 9.24
N ALA A 450 -0.70 -19.70 9.59
CA ALA A 450 0.26 -20.54 8.86
C ALA A 450 1.11 -21.38 9.81
N ALA A 451 1.36 -22.65 9.48
CA ALA A 451 2.19 -23.54 10.31
C ALA A 451 3.08 -24.43 9.45
N ASN A 452 4.28 -24.79 9.95
CA ASN A 452 5.15 -25.75 9.28
C ASN A 452 5.82 -26.77 10.23
N THR A 453 5.02 -27.42 11.06
CA THR A 453 5.50 -28.37 12.09
C THR A 453 6.21 -29.63 11.55
N ALA A 454 6.38 -29.75 10.23
CA ALA A 454 7.17 -30.81 9.61
C ALA A 454 8.70 -30.54 9.62
N GLY A 455 9.15 -29.36 10.05
CA GLY A 455 10.53 -29.13 10.50
C GLY A 455 11.43 -28.23 9.66
N GLY A 456 10.91 -27.54 8.62
CA GLY A 456 11.69 -26.57 7.84
C GLY A 456 11.35 -25.11 8.14
N ALA A 457 12.22 -24.19 7.72
CA ALA A 457 12.05 -22.75 7.97
C ALA A 457 10.73 -22.23 7.36
N LEU A 458 10.06 -21.34 8.11
CA LEU A 458 8.81 -20.70 7.71
C LEU A 458 9.04 -19.21 7.46
N SER A 459 8.80 -18.75 6.24
CA SER A 459 8.79 -17.33 5.89
C SER A 459 7.38 -16.89 5.56
N VAL A 460 6.87 -15.84 6.21
CA VAL A 460 5.56 -15.25 5.95
C VAL A 460 5.71 -13.78 5.57
N SER A 461 5.11 -13.39 4.45
CA SER A 461 4.91 -12.00 4.06
C SER A 461 3.40 -11.73 4.02
N ASN A 462 2.91 -10.75 4.77
CA ASN A 462 1.49 -10.39 4.80
C ASN A 462 1.31 -8.88 4.58
N GLY A 463 0.57 -8.49 3.55
CA GLY A 463 0.29 -7.11 3.17
C GLY A 463 -1.21 -6.81 3.11
N SER A 464 -1.63 -5.67 3.68
CA SER A 464 -3.01 -5.18 3.60
C SER A 464 -3.03 -3.68 3.29
N PHE A 465 -3.64 -3.30 2.17
CA PHE A 465 -3.65 -1.94 1.64
C PHE A 465 -5.07 -1.49 1.34
N ALA A 466 -5.54 -0.45 2.01
CA ALA A 466 -6.88 0.05 1.80
C ALA A 466 -6.97 1.06 0.64
N GLY A 467 -8.17 1.23 0.09
CA GLY A 467 -8.40 2.05 -1.10
C GLY A 467 -8.34 3.55 -0.81
N ARG A 468 -8.07 4.35 -1.84
CA ARG A 468 -8.17 5.82 -1.78
C ARG A 468 -9.63 6.26 -1.83
N GLY A 469 -9.98 7.33 -1.10
CA GLY A 469 -11.30 7.96 -1.22
C GLY A 469 -11.48 8.65 -2.57
N GLY A 470 -12.71 8.67 -3.10
CA GLY A 470 -13.05 9.36 -4.34
C GLY A 470 -12.88 10.88 -4.23
N ASP A 471 -12.45 11.50 -5.33
CA ASP A 471 -12.34 12.96 -5.46
C ASP A 471 -13.73 13.61 -5.62
N LEU A 472 -13.89 14.82 -5.11
CA LEU A 472 -15.13 15.60 -5.19
C LEU A 472 -14.89 16.94 -5.90
N ASN A 473 -15.60 17.17 -7.01
CA ASN A 473 -15.68 18.46 -7.67
C ASN A 473 -17.06 19.10 -7.44
N ALA A 474 -17.15 19.99 -6.44
CA ALA A 474 -18.42 20.60 -6.05
C ALA A 474 -18.21 21.96 -5.35
N THR A 475 -19.25 22.81 -5.40
CA THR A 475 -19.22 24.13 -4.73
C THR A 475 -19.12 24.08 -3.20
N ALA A 476 -19.45 22.93 -2.60
CA ALA A 476 -19.30 22.62 -1.18
C ALA A 476 -19.35 21.09 -1.01
N GLY A 477 -18.90 20.60 0.15
CA GLY A 477 -18.90 19.17 0.49
C GLY A 477 -17.52 18.71 0.94
N ILE A 478 -17.39 17.40 1.20
CA ILE A 478 -16.14 16.76 1.60
C ILE A 478 -15.92 15.58 0.65
N ALA A 479 -14.74 15.47 0.06
CA ALA A 479 -14.34 14.30 -0.70
C ALA A 479 -14.31 13.06 0.23
N ALA A 480 -14.32 11.86 -0.34
CA ALA A 480 -14.45 10.69 0.50
C ALA A 480 -13.16 10.40 1.28
N ALA A 481 -13.30 9.84 2.48
CA ALA A 481 -12.15 9.37 3.26
C ALA A 481 -11.50 8.15 2.61
N GLY A 482 -10.21 7.94 2.91
CA GLY A 482 -9.50 6.71 2.58
C GLY A 482 -10.01 5.51 3.39
N GLY A 483 -9.80 4.31 2.87
CA GLY A 483 -10.25 3.07 3.49
C GLY A 483 -9.40 2.67 4.68
N ILE A 484 -9.94 1.83 5.56
CA ILE A 484 -9.22 1.27 6.72
C ILE A 484 -8.55 -0.04 6.31
N ALA A 485 -7.30 -0.23 6.71
CA ALA A 485 -6.56 -1.48 6.49
C ALA A 485 -6.40 -2.28 7.79
N GLN A 486 -6.70 -3.57 7.71
CA GLN A 486 -6.60 -4.52 8.81
C GLN A 486 -5.60 -5.64 8.51
N LEU A 487 -4.83 -6.05 9.53
CA LEU A 487 -3.85 -7.14 9.43
C LEU A 487 -3.78 -7.99 10.71
N GLY A 488 -3.73 -9.30 10.56
CA GLY A 488 -3.51 -10.28 11.62
C GLY A 488 -2.64 -11.45 11.16
N LEU A 489 -1.87 -12.04 12.08
CA LEU A 489 -1.01 -13.20 11.80
C LEU A 489 -0.91 -14.12 13.01
N ALA A 490 -1.04 -15.42 12.78
CA ALA A 490 -0.66 -16.45 13.73
C ALA A 490 0.25 -17.49 13.05
N THR A 491 1.44 -17.73 13.60
CA THR A 491 2.33 -18.79 13.13
C THR A 491 2.80 -19.72 14.23
N THR A 492 2.93 -21.01 13.88
CA THR A 492 3.59 -22.01 14.72
C THR A 492 4.54 -22.86 13.88
N ASN A 493 5.82 -22.89 14.24
CA ASN A 493 6.82 -23.72 13.57
C ASN A 493 7.73 -24.44 14.56
N ASP A 494 8.41 -25.48 14.12
CA ASP A 494 9.50 -26.07 14.90
C ASP A 494 10.86 -25.42 14.61
N ALA A 495 11.10 -25.05 13.36
CA ALA A 495 12.33 -24.39 12.91
C ALA A 495 12.17 -22.85 12.89
N GLU A 496 13.12 -22.15 12.27
CA GLU A 496 13.13 -20.68 12.13
C GLU A 496 11.81 -20.14 11.56
N VAL A 497 11.37 -18.99 12.07
CA VAL A 497 10.22 -18.23 11.56
C VAL A 497 10.63 -16.80 11.26
N SER A 498 10.40 -16.36 10.03
CA SER A 498 10.54 -14.97 9.59
C SER A 498 9.19 -14.42 9.15
N ALA A 499 8.77 -13.29 9.69
CA ALA A 499 7.52 -12.62 9.33
C ALA A 499 7.77 -11.17 8.92
N ILE A 500 7.30 -10.77 7.75
CA ILE A 500 7.31 -9.39 7.25
C ILE A 500 5.86 -8.96 7.04
N LEU A 501 5.44 -7.90 7.74
CA LEU A 501 4.06 -7.45 7.78
C LEU A 501 3.98 -5.98 7.37
N ASP A 502 3.05 -5.67 6.46
CA ASP A 502 2.83 -4.32 5.94
C ASP A 502 1.33 -4.00 5.92
N VAL A 503 0.93 -2.90 6.57
CA VAL A 503 -0.47 -2.48 6.63
C VAL A 503 -0.58 -0.97 6.41
N ASN A 504 -1.38 -0.55 5.42
CA ASN A 504 -1.50 0.86 5.08
C ASN A 504 -2.95 1.29 4.87
N GLY A 505 -3.38 2.28 5.65
CA GLY A 505 -4.64 2.97 5.42
C GLY A 505 -4.64 3.75 4.11
N GLY A 506 -5.82 3.92 3.52
CA GLY A 506 -5.97 4.56 2.22
C GLY A 506 -5.82 6.08 2.27
N ARG A 507 -5.42 6.72 1.18
CA ARG A 507 -5.39 8.19 1.10
C ARG A 507 -6.81 8.78 1.01
N GLY A 508 -7.05 9.95 1.60
CA GLY A 508 -8.29 10.70 1.38
C GLY A 508 -8.44 11.25 -0.05
N GLY A 509 -9.68 11.44 -0.51
CA GLY A 509 -10.00 12.04 -1.81
C GLY A 509 -9.70 13.54 -1.87
N ASP A 510 -9.40 14.07 -3.05
CA ASP A 510 -9.16 15.50 -3.24
C ASP A 510 -10.49 16.27 -3.43
N GLY A 511 -10.57 17.49 -2.89
CA GLY A 511 -11.68 18.43 -3.07
C GLY A 511 -11.37 19.56 -4.08
N TRP A 512 -12.32 19.85 -4.97
CA TRP A 512 -12.28 20.92 -5.98
C TRP A 512 -13.56 21.77 -5.93
N GLY A 513 -13.49 23.02 -6.39
CA GLY A 513 -14.64 23.90 -6.55
C GLY A 513 -15.16 24.53 -5.26
N GLY A 514 -14.46 24.34 -4.13
CA GLY A 514 -14.91 24.71 -2.78
C GLY A 514 -15.16 23.50 -1.87
N ALA A 515 -15.10 22.28 -2.40
CA ALA A 515 -15.12 21.06 -1.60
C ALA A 515 -13.83 20.87 -0.79
N SER A 516 -13.97 20.27 0.39
CA SER A 516 -12.87 19.87 1.28
C SER A 516 -12.29 18.53 0.86
N GLY A 517 -11.00 18.29 1.14
CA GLY A 517 -10.38 16.99 0.99
C GLY A 517 -10.90 15.99 2.04
N GLY A 518 -10.90 14.71 1.69
CA GLY A 518 -11.27 13.64 2.62
C GLY A 518 -10.13 13.28 3.56
N ASP A 519 -10.45 12.73 4.73
CA ASP A 519 -9.44 12.27 5.68
C ASP A 519 -8.71 11.02 5.18
N GLY A 520 -7.48 10.82 5.64
CA GLY A 520 -6.75 9.57 5.46
C GLY A 520 -7.39 8.43 6.24
N GLY A 521 -7.29 7.23 5.67
CA GLY A 521 -7.77 5.99 6.27
C GLY A 521 -6.83 5.47 7.36
N GLY A 522 -7.39 4.85 8.39
CA GLY A 522 -6.63 4.32 9.52
C GLY A 522 -6.06 2.93 9.28
N VAL A 523 -5.28 2.47 10.27
CA VAL A 523 -4.84 1.08 10.42
C VAL A 523 -5.49 0.48 11.66
N ASP A 524 -6.01 -0.75 11.54
CA ASP A 524 -6.62 -1.50 12.64
C ASP A 524 -6.03 -2.93 12.71
N LEU A 525 -5.11 -3.14 13.64
CA LEU A 525 -4.38 -4.41 13.77
C LEU A 525 -5.13 -5.42 14.64
N GLN A 526 -5.13 -6.67 14.19
CA GLN A 526 -5.55 -7.82 14.97
C GLN A 526 -4.34 -8.45 15.70
N SER A 527 -4.55 -9.55 16.43
CA SER A 527 -3.46 -10.24 17.12
C SER A 527 -2.37 -10.73 16.16
N ILE A 528 -1.11 -10.43 16.48
CA ILE A 528 0.07 -10.96 15.80
C ILE A 528 0.83 -11.89 16.76
N SER A 529 0.98 -13.16 16.39
CA SER A 529 1.67 -14.22 17.16
C SER A 529 2.64 -14.95 16.24
N VAL A 530 3.93 -14.95 16.56
CA VAL A 530 4.97 -15.57 15.74
C VAL A 530 5.83 -16.50 16.57
N ASP A 531 5.47 -17.78 16.63
CA ASP A 531 6.08 -18.73 17.55
C ASP A 531 6.87 -19.85 16.83
N SER A 532 8.06 -20.12 17.34
CA SER A 532 8.90 -21.28 17.03
C SER A 532 9.17 -22.10 18.30
N THR A 533 9.17 -23.44 18.19
CA THR A 533 9.51 -24.33 19.32
C THR A 533 11.01 -24.49 19.54
N SER A 534 11.83 -24.34 18.49
CA SER A 534 13.29 -24.53 18.59
C SER A 534 14.15 -23.62 17.70
N GLY A 535 13.57 -22.91 16.73
CA GLY A 535 14.27 -21.99 15.84
C GLY A 535 14.21 -20.53 16.27
N ASP A 536 14.89 -19.68 15.49
CA ASP A 536 14.91 -18.23 15.69
C ASP A 536 13.62 -17.59 15.18
N VAL A 537 13.25 -16.44 15.74
CA VAL A 537 12.10 -15.64 15.34
C VAL A 537 12.55 -14.25 14.92
N TYR A 538 12.18 -13.87 13.70
CA TYR A 538 12.41 -12.54 13.13
C TYR A 538 11.08 -11.95 12.67
N VAL A 539 10.70 -10.78 13.20
CA VAL A 539 9.45 -10.10 12.83
C VAL A 539 9.73 -8.65 12.49
N VAL A 540 9.24 -8.20 11.33
CA VAL A 540 9.16 -6.79 10.97
C VAL A 540 7.69 -6.44 10.73
N LEU A 541 7.16 -5.49 11.51
CA LEU A 541 5.82 -4.93 11.34
C LEU A 541 5.95 -3.46 10.93
N THR A 542 5.43 -3.12 9.76
CA THR A 542 5.27 -1.74 9.29
C THR A 542 3.79 -1.39 9.19
N ALA A 543 3.38 -0.29 9.81
CA ALA A 543 2.02 0.22 9.75
C ALA A 543 2.00 1.71 9.36
N GLY A 544 1.20 2.07 8.37
CA GLY A 544 1.08 3.43 7.86
C GLY A 544 -0.34 3.97 7.81
N GLY A 545 -0.55 5.14 8.41
CA GLY A 545 -1.78 5.89 8.31
C GLY A 545 -1.90 6.53 6.93
N GLY A 546 -3.11 6.54 6.39
CA GLY A 546 -3.40 7.21 5.13
C GLY A 546 -3.16 8.72 5.24
N PRO A 547 -2.60 9.37 4.22
CA PRO A 547 -2.55 10.83 4.17
C PRO A 547 -3.92 11.43 3.85
N GLY A 548 -4.15 12.65 4.32
CA GLY A 548 -5.33 13.44 3.98
C GLY A 548 -5.37 13.86 2.50
N GLY A 549 -6.58 14.14 2.01
CA GLY A 549 -6.84 14.63 0.67
C GLY A 549 -6.66 16.15 0.55
N THR A 550 -6.28 16.63 -0.62
CA THR A 550 -6.01 18.06 -0.87
C THR A 550 -7.28 18.83 -1.23
N ALA A 551 -7.44 20.06 -0.75
CA ALA A 551 -8.46 21.00 -1.21
C ALA A 551 -7.84 22.14 -2.04
N ARG A 552 -8.31 22.33 -3.29
CA ARG A 552 -7.69 23.29 -4.25
C ARG A 552 -8.25 24.71 -4.23
N ASP A 553 -9.40 24.94 -3.59
CA ASP A 553 -10.09 26.24 -3.52
C ASP A 553 -10.40 26.62 -2.06
N ASP A 554 -11.64 27.01 -1.74
CA ASP A 554 -12.05 27.45 -0.40
C ASP A 554 -12.25 26.31 0.62
N GLY A 555 -12.12 25.05 0.20
CA GLY A 555 -12.30 23.88 1.06
C GLY A 555 -11.12 23.62 2.00
N ASP A 556 -11.40 22.87 3.06
CA ASP A 556 -10.40 22.44 4.04
C ASP A 556 -9.65 21.20 3.54
N GLY A 557 -8.35 21.09 3.80
CA GLY A 557 -7.58 19.88 3.54
C GLY A 557 -7.92 18.78 4.55
N GLY A 558 -7.93 17.52 4.11
CA GLY A 558 -8.26 16.39 4.97
C GLY A 558 -7.16 16.09 5.99
N ALA A 559 -7.51 15.50 7.13
CA ALA A 559 -6.53 15.08 8.13
C ALA A 559 -5.77 13.82 7.69
N GLY A 560 -4.50 13.69 8.07
CA GLY A 560 -3.77 12.43 8.00
C GLY A 560 -4.15 11.52 9.18
N ALA A 561 -4.10 10.20 8.97
CA ALA A 561 -4.49 9.24 9.99
C ALA A 561 -3.39 8.97 11.02
N ASP A 562 -3.77 8.83 12.29
CA ASP A 562 -2.88 8.39 13.36
C ASP A 562 -2.55 6.90 13.25
N VAL A 563 -1.37 6.49 13.71
CA VAL A 563 -0.98 5.09 13.90
C VAL A 563 -0.42 4.87 15.29
N ALA A 564 -0.98 3.90 16.02
CA ALA A 564 -0.51 3.49 17.32
C ALA A 564 -0.31 1.97 17.40
N LEU A 565 0.93 1.56 17.65
CA LEU A 565 1.34 0.17 17.81
C LEU A 565 1.74 -0.05 19.27
N ASN A 566 0.85 -0.65 20.06
CA ASN A 566 1.13 -1.00 21.46
C ASN A 566 1.26 -2.51 21.58
N ASN A 567 2.51 -3.01 21.68
CA ASN A 567 2.80 -4.43 21.86
C ASN A 567 2.03 -5.32 20.86
N GLN A 568 1.93 -4.86 19.59
CA GLN A 568 1.05 -5.50 18.62
C GLN A 568 1.51 -6.93 18.28
N ILE A 569 2.81 -7.21 18.42
CA ILE A 569 3.41 -8.55 18.30
C ILE A 569 3.21 -9.33 19.61
N GLN A 570 1.97 -9.69 19.93
CA GLN A 570 1.56 -10.22 21.24
C GLN A 570 2.35 -11.45 21.73
N SER A 571 2.83 -12.31 20.84
CA SER A 571 3.71 -13.42 21.18
C SER A 571 4.83 -13.60 20.16
N ALA A 572 6.01 -13.86 20.70
CA ALA A 572 7.15 -14.37 19.96
C ALA A 572 7.92 -15.32 20.88
N SER A 573 8.03 -16.60 20.52
CA SER A 573 8.84 -17.59 21.23
C SER A 573 9.82 -18.25 20.29
N GLY A 574 11.06 -18.44 20.70
CA GLY A 574 12.09 -19.06 19.89
C GLY A 574 13.44 -19.12 20.62
N SER A 575 14.45 -19.63 19.93
CA SER A 575 15.84 -19.70 20.42
C SER A 575 16.57 -18.35 20.37
N ALA A 576 16.15 -17.46 19.48
CA ALA A 576 16.50 -16.05 19.43
C ALA A 576 15.28 -15.26 18.95
N ILE A 577 15.11 -14.03 19.41
CA ILE A 577 13.96 -13.19 19.07
C ILE A 577 14.48 -11.83 18.61
N THR A 578 14.09 -11.43 17.40
CA THR A 578 14.29 -10.08 16.85
C THR A 578 12.95 -9.52 16.40
N LEU A 579 12.51 -8.41 17.00
CA LEU A 579 11.24 -7.74 16.69
C LEU A 579 11.52 -6.29 16.27
N GLU A 580 11.03 -5.91 15.10
CA GLU A 580 11.02 -4.53 14.61
C GLU A 580 9.58 -4.07 14.38
N GLN A 581 9.22 -2.91 14.95
CA GLN A 581 7.89 -2.33 14.85
C GLN A 581 7.98 -0.86 14.43
N VAL A 582 7.43 -0.54 13.26
CA VAL A 582 7.50 0.78 12.63
C VAL A 582 6.09 1.35 12.44
N ALA A 583 5.81 2.50 13.07
CA ALA A 583 4.57 3.26 12.92
C ALA A 583 4.81 4.53 12.08
N PHE A 584 3.98 4.74 11.05
CA PHE A 584 3.95 5.95 10.24
C PHE A 584 2.61 6.68 10.38
N GLY A 585 2.62 7.93 10.83
CA GLY A 585 1.45 8.80 10.79
C GLY A 585 1.21 9.38 9.39
N GLY A 586 -0.05 9.57 9.01
CA GLY A 586 -0.42 10.14 7.72
C GLY A 586 -0.14 11.65 7.66
N SER A 587 0.28 12.18 6.51
CA SER A 587 0.41 13.64 6.35
C SER A 587 -0.96 14.31 6.26
N GLY A 588 -1.05 15.56 6.70
CA GLY A 588 -2.23 16.40 6.44
C GLY A 588 -2.38 16.71 4.95
N GLY A 589 -3.61 16.96 4.50
CA GLY A 589 -3.96 17.39 3.15
C GLY A 589 -3.82 18.89 2.96
N ASP A 590 -3.21 19.31 1.85
CA ASP A 590 -3.02 20.74 1.55
C ASP A 590 -4.35 21.47 1.35
N ALA A 591 -4.38 22.78 1.60
CA ALA A 591 -5.52 23.65 1.36
C ALA A 591 -5.11 24.95 0.67
N ASN A 592 -5.96 25.50 -0.19
CA ASN A 592 -5.72 26.82 -0.75
C ASN A 592 -6.19 27.93 0.19
N ALA A 593 -7.51 28.21 0.27
CA ALA A 593 -8.05 29.22 1.19
C ALA A 593 -8.56 28.64 2.53
N GLY A 594 -9.02 27.39 2.53
CA GLY A 594 -9.52 26.69 3.71
C GLY A 594 -8.43 26.31 4.72
N LEU A 595 -8.83 25.65 5.81
CA LEU A 595 -7.93 25.12 6.83
C LEU A 595 -7.03 24.02 6.24
N ALA A 596 -5.74 24.06 6.57
CA ALA A 596 -4.83 22.99 6.24
C ALA A 596 -5.15 21.74 7.05
N GLY A 597 -5.00 20.57 6.42
CA GLY A 597 -5.17 19.29 7.09
C GLY A 597 -4.15 19.10 8.21
N GLN A 598 -4.61 18.52 9.32
CA GLN A 598 -3.74 18.13 10.42
C GLN A 598 -2.98 16.85 10.07
N ALA A 599 -1.73 16.75 10.51
CA ALA A 599 -0.97 15.52 10.39
C ALA A 599 -1.38 14.49 11.43
N GLY A 600 -1.20 13.20 11.10
CA GLY A 600 -1.42 12.08 12.00
C GLY A 600 -0.18 11.74 12.83
N ALA A 601 -0.39 11.45 14.11
CA ALA A 601 0.63 11.05 15.07
C ALA A 601 1.09 9.60 14.86
N ALA A 602 2.30 9.28 15.36
CA ALA A 602 2.85 7.93 15.31
C ALA A 602 3.29 7.48 16.71
N ALA A 603 2.88 6.27 17.13
CA ALA A 603 3.32 5.64 18.36
C ALA A 603 3.74 4.18 18.12
N SER A 604 4.90 3.77 18.66
CA SER A 604 5.40 2.39 18.61
C SER A 604 5.98 1.97 19.96
N GLU A 605 5.43 0.92 20.57
CA GLU A 605 5.80 0.41 21.88
C GLU A 605 6.03 -1.11 21.85
N LEU A 606 7.16 -1.56 22.41
CA LEU A 606 7.51 -2.97 22.63
C LEU A 606 8.01 -3.20 24.07
N THR A 607 7.30 -3.97 24.87
CA THR A 607 7.62 -4.30 26.27
C THR A 607 7.62 -5.81 26.46
N TYR A 608 8.79 -6.43 26.53
CA TYR A 608 8.92 -7.89 26.62
C TYR A 608 9.90 -8.33 27.70
N ALA A 609 9.52 -9.40 28.39
CA ALA A 609 10.39 -10.20 29.24
C ALA A 609 10.54 -11.60 28.64
N LYS A 610 11.78 -12.03 28.38
CA LYS A 610 12.11 -13.33 27.79
C LYS A 610 13.24 -14.03 28.55
N ASP A 611 13.40 -15.31 28.25
CA ASP A 611 14.52 -16.14 28.70
C ASP A 611 15.08 -16.86 27.47
N VAL A 612 15.86 -16.11 26.69
CA VAL A 612 16.41 -16.57 25.41
C VAL A 612 17.87 -16.16 25.27
N PRO A 613 18.69 -16.89 24.50
CA PRO A 613 20.06 -16.49 24.16
C PRO A 613 20.20 -15.08 23.58
N TRP A 614 19.22 -14.61 22.80
CA TRP A 614 19.28 -13.31 22.13
C TRP A 614 17.88 -12.68 22.05
N LEU A 615 17.76 -11.44 22.54
CA LEU A 615 16.56 -10.62 22.43
C LEU A 615 16.91 -9.26 21.84
N ASP A 616 16.37 -8.92 20.68
CA ASP A 616 16.55 -7.63 20.02
C ASP A 616 15.20 -7.00 19.69
N LEU A 617 14.95 -5.81 20.25
CA LEU A 617 13.69 -5.08 20.09
C LEU A 617 13.97 -3.69 19.52
N THR A 618 13.29 -3.36 18.42
CA THR A 618 13.35 -2.04 17.79
C THR A 618 11.95 -1.46 17.61
N ALA A 619 11.70 -0.29 18.21
CA ALA A 619 10.48 0.48 17.99
C ALA A 619 10.79 1.81 17.28
N THR A 620 10.17 2.03 16.13
CA THR A 620 10.30 3.27 15.35
C THR A 620 8.93 3.93 15.18
N ALA A 621 8.85 5.23 15.43
CA ALA A 621 7.66 6.05 15.21
C ALA A 621 8.03 7.28 14.37
N ILE A 622 7.37 7.45 13.23
CA ILE A 622 7.59 8.54 12.28
C ILE A 622 6.25 9.23 12.04
N ALA A 623 6.08 10.43 12.59
CA ALA A 623 4.81 11.15 12.50
C ALA A 623 4.62 11.87 11.16
N GLY A 624 3.37 12.15 10.82
CA GLY A 624 3.01 12.80 9.57
C GLY A 624 3.43 14.27 9.52
N ASN A 625 3.72 14.77 8.32
CA ASN A 625 3.98 16.19 8.10
C ASN A 625 2.68 17.00 7.99
N GLY A 626 2.71 18.23 8.51
CA GLY A 626 1.63 19.19 8.39
C GLY A 626 1.46 19.71 6.96
N ALA A 627 0.24 20.12 6.63
CA ALA A 627 -0.12 20.47 5.27
C ALA A 627 0.16 21.93 4.88
N THR A 628 0.39 22.17 3.60
CA THR A 628 0.58 23.50 3.03
C THR A 628 -0.73 24.27 2.98
N ARG A 629 -0.66 25.59 3.21
CA ARG A 629 -1.77 26.54 3.03
C ARG A 629 -1.35 27.67 2.10
N THR A 630 -2.09 27.95 1.02
CA THR A 630 -1.74 29.01 0.04
C THR A 630 -2.57 30.31 0.15
N ALA A 631 -3.36 30.44 1.21
CA ALA A 631 -4.24 31.58 1.46
C ALA A 631 -3.49 32.88 1.78
N ALA A 632 -4.12 34.01 1.52
CA ALA A 632 -3.64 35.34 1.91
C ALA A 632 -3.47 35.56 3.43
N SER A 633 -4.03 34.68 4.29
CA SER A 633 -3.81 34.65 5.75
C SER A 633 -4.18 33.29 6.35
N GLY A 634 -3.66 32.99 7.55
CA GLY A 634 -3.95 31.77 8.31
C GLY A 634 -2.69 30.94 8.61
N VAL A 635 -2.86 29.85 9.34
CA VAL A 635 -1.78 28.92 9.76
C VAL A 635 -1.81 27.69 8.86
N ALA A 636 -0.65 27.27 8.36
CA ALA A 636 -0.48 25.97 7.71
C ALA A 636 -0.61 24.82 8.74
N GLY A 637 -0.72 23.58 8.28
CA GLY A 637 -0.94 22.44 9.16
C GLY A 637 0.29 22.18 10.04
N ASP A 638 0.06 21.82 11.30
CA ASP A 638 1.15 21.45 12.21
C ASP A 638 1.65 20.04 11.88
N GLY A 639 2.93 19.78 12.13
CA GLY A 639 3.50 18.45 12.11
C GLY A 639 3.10 17.67 13.35
N ALA A 640 2.93 16.37 13.22
CA ALA A 640 2.41 15.54 14.32
C ALA A 640 3.51 15.00 15.25
N ASP A 641 3.11 14.57 16.44
CA ASP A 641 4.00 14.03 17.47
C ASP A 641 4.38 12.56 17.20
N ALA A 642 5.59 12.17 17.60
CA ALA A 642 6.11 10.81 17.53
C ALA A 642 6.51 10.26 18.91
N TYR A 643 6.08 9.03 19.21
CA TYR A 643 6.39 8.32 20.46
C TYR A 643 6.96 6.92 20.20
N ALA A 644 8.17 6.65 20.69
CA ALA A 644 8.79 5.32 20.59
C ALA A 644 9.21 4.80 21.98
N ASN A 645 8.82 3.57 22.34
CA ASN A 645 9.14 2.95 23.63
C ASN A 645 9.61 1.50 23.45
N VAL A 646 10.73 1.14 24.07
CA VAL A 646 11.17 -0.25 24.23
C VAL A 646 11.55 -0.51 25.67
N ASP A 647 10.97 -1.57 26.25
CA ASP A 647 11.30 -2.11 27.56
C ASP A 647 11.65 -3.61 27.41
N ALA A 648 12.94 -3.94 27.35
CA ALA A 648 13.42 -5.30 27.10
C ALA A 648 14.05 -5.92 28.37
N THR A 649 13.51 -7.05 28.83
CA THR A 649 14.12 -7.87 29.89
C THR A 649 14.49 -9.24 29.35
N ASN A 650 15.75 -9.66 29.52
CA ASN A 650 16.20 -11.00 29.15
C ASN A 650 16.91 -11.72 30.31
N ALA A 651 16.46 -12.94 30.60
CA ALA A 651 17.08 -13.82 31.60
C ALA A 651 18.06 -14.83 31.03
N GLY A 652 18.05 -15.02 29.70
CA GLY A 652 18.87 -16.04 29.04
C GLY A 652 20.29 -15.56 28.75
N SER A 653 20.43 -14.54 27.89
CA SER A 653 21.72 -13.88 27.64
C SER A 653 21.59 -12.43 27.12
N GLU A 654 21.92 -12.17 25.84
CA GLU A 654 22.13 -10.81 25.33
C GLU A 654 20.79 -10.10 25.08
N VAL A 655 20.78 -8.79 25.28
CA VAL A 655 19.58 -7.96 25.09
C VAL A 655 19.90 -6.63 24.42
N PHE A 656 19.09 -6.26 23.43
CA PHE A 656 19.17 -5.03 22.66
C PHE A 656 17.81 -4.32 22.68
N ALA A 657 17.83 -3.01 22.92
CA ALA A 657 16.67 -2.13 22.76
C ALA A 657 17.08 -0.92 21.91
N THR A 658 16.28 -0.61 20.89
CA THR A 658 16.45 0.58 20.07
C THR A 658 15.12 1.31 19.89
N THR A 659 15.10 2.61 20.16
CA THR A 659 13.96 3.48 19.85
C THR A 659 14.34 4.61 18.92
N ASN A 660 13.50 4.85 17.92
CA ASN A 660 13.60 6.00 17.02
C ASN A 660 12.27 6.75 16.96
N ALA A 661 12.18 7.93 17.58
CA ALA A 661 11.04 8.84 17.46
C ALA A 661 11.39 10.01 16.54
N ILE A 662 10.68 10.18 15.42
CA ILE A 662 10.88 11.25 14.46
C ILE A 662 9.55 11.96 14.23
N ALA A 663 9.44 13.19 14.71
CA ALA A 663 8.22 13.95 14.61
C ALA A 663 8.05 14.64 13.26
N GLY A 664 6.81 14.97 12.93
CA GLY A 664 6.41 15.56 11.67
C GLY A 664 6.85 17.00 11.52
N SER A 665 7.23 17.42 10.31
CA SER A 665 7.50 18.84 10.04
C SER A 665 6.19 19.63 9.88
N GLY A 666 6.19 20.90 10.28
CA GLY A 666 5.09 21.82 10.02
C GLY A 666 4.98 22.19 8.54
N GLY A 667 3.75 22.51 8.12
CA GLY A 667 3.41 22.82 6.74
C GLY A 667 3.81 24.22 6.29
N TYR A 668 3.90 24.42 4.97
CA TYR A 668 4.29 25.71 4.38
C TYR A 668 3.12 26.70 4.34
N GLY A 669 3.32 27.93 4.82
CA GLY A 669 2.37 29.03 4.65
C GLY A 669 2.72 29.88 3.42
N ALA A 670 2.12 29.59 2.27
CA ALA A 670 2.28 30.39 1.05
C ALA A 670 1.23 31.50 0.95
N SER A 671 1.54 32.56 0.20
CA SER A 671 0.60 33.66 -0.06
C SER A 671 0.36 33.90 -1.55
N ASP A 672 -0.88 34.26 -1.91
CA ASP A 672 -1.24 34.75 -3.25
C ASP A 672 -1.07 36.28 -3.41
N GLY A 673 -0.65 36.97 -2.35
CA GLY A 673 -0.39 38.41 -2.30
C GLY A 673 -1.61 39.33 -2.11
N SER A 674 -2.80 38.79 -1.77
CA SER A 674 -4.05 39.57 -1.79
C SER A 674 -4.62 40.06 -0.44
N GLY A 675 -3.99 39.74 0.71
CA GLY A 675 -4.54 39.97 2.06
C GLY A 675 -3.83 41.02 2.94
N PRO A 676 -4.48 41.53 4.01
CA PRO A 676 -3.91 42.51 4.93
C PRO A 676 -3.16 41.91 6.15
N SER A 677 -3.11 40.60 6.32
CA SER A 677 -2.49 39.91 7.47
C SER A 677 -1.48 38.86 6.98
N GLY A 678 -0.34 38.70 7.67
CA GLY A 678 0.72 37.76 7.29
C GLY A 678 0.31 36.28 7.34
N VAL A 679 1.03 35.45 6.57
CA VAL A 679 0.85 33.99 6.56
C VAL A 679 1.72 33.34 7.64
N GLN A 680 1.25 32.22 8.19
CA GLN A 680 1.95 31.48 9.24
C GLN A 680 2.30 30.05 8.81
N GLY A 681 3.56 29.66 9.00
CA GLY A 681 3.98 28.27 8.83
C GLY A 681 3.53 27.41 10.02
N GLY A 682 3.30 26.12 9.79
CA GLY A 682 2.89 25.20 10.85
C GLY A 682 4.02 24.90 11.83
N VAL A 683 3.70 24.57 13.07
CA VAL A 683 4.70 24.15 14.08
C VAL A 683 5.16 22.72 13.78
N GLY A 684 6.42 22.39 14.05
CA GLY A 684 6.90 21.00 13.99
C GLY A 684 6.45 20.19 15.20
N GLY A 685 6.19 18.89 15.01
CA GLY A 685 5.74 18.00 16.09
C GLY A 685 6.86 17.64 17.08
N ASN A 686 6.48 17.15 18.26
CA ASN A 686 7.41 16.72 19.30
C ASN A 686 7.76 15.23 19.19
N ALA A 687 8.98 14.87 19.56
CA ALA A 687 9.45 13.49 19.59
C ALA A 687 9.81 13.05 21.02
N LEU A 688 9.29 11.89 21.43
CA LEU A 688 9.58 11.26 22.72
C LEU A 688 10.08 9.82 22.50
N ALA A 689 11.27 9.50 23.00
CA ALA A 689 11.85 8.17 22.94
C ALA A 689 12.19 7.61 24.34
N HIS A 690 11.95 6.31 24.55
CA HIS A 690 12.34 5.60 25.76
C HIS A 690 12.89 4.21 25.43
N SER A 691 14.13 3.93 25.83
CA SER A 691 14.75 2.61 25.64
C SER A 691 15.29 2.06 26.96
N ALA A 692 14.83 0.90 27.39
CA ALA A 692 15.31 0.25 28.60
C ALA A 692 15.68 -1.21 28.33
N VAL A 693 16.83 -1.64 28.87
CA VAL A 693 17.24 -3.04 28.89
C VAL A 693 17.57 -3.53 30.30
N HIS A 694 17.22 -4.78 30.59
CA HIS A 694 17.62 -5.51 31.78
C HIS A 694 18.08 -6.93 31.43
N SER A 695 19.38 -7.23 31.56
CA SER A 695 19.92 -8.58 31.47
C SER A 695 20.14 -9.15 32.87
N SER A 696 19.59 -10.34 33.15
CA SER A 696 19.79 -11.01 34.44
C SER A 696 20.77 -12.18 34.41
N ALA A 697 21.37 -12.46 33.24
CA ALA A 697 22.38 -13.51 33.05
C ALA A 697 23.81 -12.98 33.27
N ASP A 698 24.68 -13.84 33.82
CA ASP A 698 26.11 -13.54 34.03
C ASP A 698 26.89 -13.67 32.73
N GLY A 699 27.64 -12.63 32.36
CA GLY A 699 28.46 -12.60 31.14
C GLY A 699 27.69 -12.23 29.87
N SER A 700 26.54 -11.58 30.03
CA SER A 700 25.60 -11.27 28.94
C SER A 700 25.43 -9.78 28.76
N ASN A 701 25.78 -9.28 27.57
CA ASN A 701 25.80 -7.85 27.31
C ASN A 701 24.38 -7.25 27.21
N ALA A 702 24.26 -5.99 27.61
CA ALA A 702 23.04 -5.21 27.50
C ALA A 702 23.31 -3.92 26.70
N TYR A 703 22.52 -3.68 25.65
CA TYR A 703 22.66 -2.53 24.76
C TYR A 703 21.34 -1.77 24.64
N ALA A 704 21.33 -0.48 24.98
CA ALA A 704 20.16 0.38 24.78
C ALA A 704 20.52 1.63 23.99
N ASN A 705 19.71 1.95 22.97
CA ASN A 705 19.90 3.10 22.09
C ASN A 705 18.61 3.93 21.99
N GLY A 706 18.63 5.15 22.52
CA GLY A 706 17.55 6.12 22.38
C GLY A 706 17.85 7.18 21.32
N TYR A 707 16.88 7.43 20.44
CA TYR A 707 16.94 8.50 19.45
C TYR A 707 15.61 9.24 19.35
N ALA A 708 15.63 10.56 19.51
CA ALA A 708 14.48 11.44 19.30
C ALA A 708 14.85 12.66 18.44
N ALA A 709 14.01 12.98 17.45
CA ALA A 709 14.17 14.14 16.58
C ALA A 709 12.85 14.89 16.43
N GLY A 710 12.82 16.13 16.91
CA GLY A 710 11.68 17.03 16.79
C GLY A 710 11.48 17.48 15.33
N GLY A 711 10.24 17.73 14.96
CA GLY A 711 9.86 18.14 13.61
C GLY A 711 10.35 19.54 13.29
N ALA A 712 10.73 19.82 12.05
CA ALA A 712 11.05 21.18 11.66
C ALA A 712 9.78 22.06 11.61
N GLY A 713 9.90 23.34 11.92
CA GLY A 713 8.84 24.31 11.71
C GLY A 713 8.64 24.62 10.23
N GLY A 714 7.39 24.87 9.85
CA GLY A 714 6.98 25.22 8.50
C GLY A 714 7.44 26.62 8.10
N ALA A 715 7.88 26.77 6.85
CA ALA A 715 8.26 28.09 6.33
C ALA A 715 7.03 28.95 5.98
N ALA A 716 7.23 30.26 5.78
CA ALA A 716 6.16 31.20 5.44
C ALA A 716 6.61 32.31 4.46
N ASP A 717 5.69 32.81 3.62
CA ASP A 717 5.97 33.92 2.70
C ASP A 717 5.92 35.31 3.37
N ALA A 718 6.92 36.17 3.12
CA ALA A 718 6.95 37.59 3.48
C ALA A 718 6.50 38.49 2.32
N VAL A 719 5.31 38.23 1.80
CA VAL A 719 4.62 39.14 0.85
C VAL A 719 3.72 40.14 1.61
N ILE A 720 3.48 39.92 2.90
CA ILE A 720 2.60 40.73 3.75
C ILE A 720 3.29 40.99 5.10
N ALA A 721 3.12 42.18 5.67
CA ALA A 721 3.69 42.55 6.97
C ALA A 721 3.17 41.63 8.11
N GLY A 722 4.10 41.02 8.85
CA GLY A 722 3.79 40.23 10.05
C GLY A 722 3.67 38.72 9.83
N SER A 723 4.20 38.17 8.72
CA SER A 723 4.31 36.71 8.54
C SER A 723 5.25 36.09 9.57
N ILE A 724 4.91 34.90 10.06
CA ILE A 724 5.66 34.17 11.09
C ILE A 724 5.87 32.74 10.61
N ALA A 725 7.11 32.30 10.49
CA ALA A 725 7.38 30.90 10.21
C ALA A 725 7.21 30.06 11.48
N GLY A 726 6.83 28.79 11.33
CA GLY A 726 6.52 27.91 12.45
C GLY A 726 7.74 27.55 13.28
N ALA A 727 7.56 27.32 14.58
CA ALA A 727 8.62 26.86 15.46
C ALA A 727 8.96 25.38 15.19
N GLY A 728 10.20 25.00 15.47
CA GLY A 728 10.60 23.59 15.51
C GLY A 728 10.04 22.87 16.75
N GLY A 729 9.76 21.59 16.61
CA GLY A 729 9.24 20.76 17.68
C GLY A 729 10.33 20.29 18.65
N SER A 730 9.94 19.98 19.89
CA SER A 730 10.86 19.55 20.93
C SER A 730 11.18 18.06 20.81
N ALA A 731 12.32 17.65 21.36
CA ALA A 731 12.72 16.25 21.41
C ALA A 731 13.21 15.86 22.81
N GLU A 732 12.77 14.71 23.30
CA GLU A 732 13.16 14.14 24.58
C GLU A 732 13.46 12.65 24.44
N SER A 733 14.56 12.18 25.04
CA SER A 733 14.89 10.76 25.10
C SER A 733 15.41 10.35 26.47
N THR A 734 15.04 9.14 26.89
CA THR A 734 15.45 8.53 28.17
C THR A 734 15.90 7.10 27.89
N THR A 735 17.15 6.77 28.21
CA THR A 735 17.70 5.43 27.92
C THR A 735 18.32 4.77 29.15
N SER A 736 18.04 3.50 29.41
CA SER A 736 18.59 2.79 30.57
C SER A 736 19.09 1.38 30.24
N GLY A 737 20.14 0.96 30.93
CA GLY A 737 20.68 -0.39 30.80
C GLY A 737 21.11 -0.95 32.15
N VAL A 738 20.70 -2.17 32.43
CA VAL A 738 21.04 -2.88 33.66
C VAL A 738 21.48 -4.29 33.32
N ALA A 739 22.60 -4.74 33.88
CA ALA A 739 23.03 -6.13 33.74
C ALA A 739 23.59 -6.69 35.06
N ASN A 740 23.28 -7.96 35.34
CA ASN A 740 23.91 -8.70 36.44
C ASN A 740 25.18 -9.43 35.96
N GLY A 741 26.05 -9.81 36.89
CA GLY A 741 27.29 -10.55 36.62
C GLY A 741 28.35 -9.75 35.86
N ASN A 742 29.30 -10.47 35.26
CA ASN A 742 30.44 -9.95 34.50
C ASN A 742 30.05 -9.50 33.09
N SER A 743 29.04 -8.65 33.02
CA SER A 743 28.36 -8.23 31.80
C SER A 743 28.76 -6.81 31.42
N ASN A 744 28.85 -6.51 30.12
CA ASN A 744 29.02 -5.13 29.67
C ASN A 744 27.65 -4.48 29.48
N VAL A 745 27.56 -3.18 29.79
CA VAL A 745 26.37 -2.38 29.57
C VAL A 745 26.74 -1.14 28.77
N TYR A 746 26.11 -0.98 27.62
CA TYR A 746 26.30 0.19 26.76
C TYR A 746 24.96 0.89 26.55
N VAL A 747 24.93 2.15 26.92
CA VAL A 747 23.78 3.03 26.74
C VAL A 747 24.19 4.24 25.92
N TYR A 748 23.45 4.48 24.84
CA TYR A 748 23.63 5.64 23.97
C TYR A 748 22.30 6.37 23.82
N ASP A 749 22.29 7.68 24.04
CA ASP A 749 21.08 8.50 23.93
C ASP A 749 21.40 9.76 23.11
N SER A 750 20.61 10.04 22.06
CA SER A 750 20.85 11.16 21.16
C SER A 750 19.56 11.87 20.78
N VAL A 751 19.54 13.19 20.96
CA VAL A 751 18.34 13.99 20.82
C VAL A 751 18.61 15.26 20.00
N PHE A 752 17.73 15.53 19.03
CA PHE A 752 17.78 16.71 18.17
C PHE A 752 16.46 17.47 18.24
N GLY A 753 16.52 18.72 18.68
CA GLY A 753 15.40 19.65 18.55
C GLY A 753 15.14 20.00 17.10
N GLY A 754 13.88 20.23 16.74
CA GLY A 754 13.49 20.62 15.39
C GLY A 754 14.01 22.01 15.02
N ALA A 755 14.43 22.22 13.77
CA ALA A 755 14.78 23.57 13.32
C ALA A 755 13.52 24.43 13.14
N GLY A 756 13.61 25.73 13.39
CA GLY A 756 12.54 26.68 13.09
C GLY A 756 12.38 26.96 11.59
N GLY A 757 11.16 27.29 11.19
CA GLY A 757 10.81 27.60 9.80
C GLY A 757 11.39 28.92 9.32
N SER A 758 11.62 29.06 8.01
CA SER A 758 12.19 30.28 7.42
C SER A 758 11.15 31.15 6.70
N ILE A 759 11.45 32.43 6.59
CA ILE A 759 10.67 33.41 5.83
C ILE A 759 11.24 33.59 4.41
N PHE A 760 10.37 33.63 3.39
CA PHE A 760 10.73 33.85 1.98
C PHE A 760 9.90 34.98 1.34
N GLY A 761 10.50 35.99 0.70
CA GLY A 761 9.73 37.04 0.01
C GLY A 761 10.52 38.30 -0.29
N PHE A 762 9.96 39.24 -1.06
CA PHE A 762 10.63 40.49 -1.48
C PHE A 762 9.94 41.78 -1.01
N GLU A 763 8.75 41.68 -0.41
CA GLU A 763 7.91 42.83 -0.05
C GLU A 763 7.29 42.65 1.35
N GLY A 764 7.91 43.20 2.39
CA GLY A 764 7.37 43.15 3.76
C GLY A 764 8.42 42.85 4.84
N PHE A 765 7.96 42.51 6.04
CA PHE A 765 8.79 41.98 7.12
C PHE A 765 8.17 40.71 7.71
N GLY A 766 9.01 39.78 8.14
CA GLY A 766 8.60 38.51 8.73
C GLY A 766 9.59 37.98 9.76
N VAL A 767 9.10 37.11 10.64
CA VAL A 767 9.85 36.52 11.75
C VAL A 767 10.11 35.03 11.45
N GLY A 768 11.38 34.64 11.46
CA GLY A 768 11.75 33.22 11.40
C GLY A 768 11.27 32.47 12.63
N GLY A 769 10.94 31.19 12.49
CA GLY A 769 10.48 30.36 13.59
C GLY A 769 11.61 30.02 14.55
N ASP A 770 11.30 29.87 15.83
CA ASP A 770 12.28 29.47 16.84
C ASP A 770 12.62 27.97 16.70
N GLY A 771 13.82 27.57 17.11
CA GLY A 771 14.21 26.16 17.19
C GLY A 771 13.53 25.42 18.35
N GLY A 772 13.45 24.09 18.25
CA GLY A 772 12.85 23.21 19.25
C GLY A 772 13.85 22.72 20.30
N PHE A 773 13.37 22.54 21.54
CA PHE A 773 14.19 22.13 22.69
C PHE A 773 14.68 20.67 22.57
N ALA A 774 15.84 20.36 23.16
CA ALA A 774 16.40 19.00 23.21
C ALA A 774 16.84 18.59 24.62
N SER A 775 16.40 17.40 25.07
CA SER A 775 16.80 16.80 26.35
C SER A 775 17.10 15.30 26.21
N SER A 776 18.31 14.89 26.61
CA SER A 776 18.78 13.49 26.57
C SER A 776 19.20 13.01 27.95
N SER A 777 18.86 11.79 28.35
CA SER A 777 19.20 11.26 29.68
C SER A 777 19.49 9.78 29.64
N ALA A 778 20.38 9.31 30.53
CA ALA A 778 20.71 7.89 30.57
C ALA A 778 21.09 7.32 31.94
N MET A 779 20.87 6.02 32.12
CA MET A 779 21.26 5.28 33.33
C MET A 779 21.94 3.95 32.97
N VAL A 780 23.03 3.62 33.66
CA VAL A 780 23.65 2.27 33.60
C VAL A 780 23.80 1.64 34.98
N ALA A 781 23.58 0.33 35.11
CA ALA A 781 23.85 -0.37 36.37
C ALA A 781 24.38 -1.80 36.17
N GLY A 782 25.23 -2.26 37.10
CA GLY A 782 25.69 -3.64 37.14
C GLY A 782 26.56 -4.00 38.35
N ASP A 783 26.77 -5.30 38.59
CA ASP A 783 27.39 -5.80 39.83
C ASP A 783 28.68 -6.65 39.65
N GLY A 784 29.05 -7.01 38.42
CA GLY A 784 30.32 -7.71 38.12
C GLY A 784 31.46 -6.80 37.69
N THR A 785 32.33 -7.32 36.80
CA THR A 785 33.56 -6.63 36.34
C THR A 785 33.52 -6.14 34.88
N GLY A 786 32.39 -6.29 34.17
CA GLY A 786 32.27 -5.85 32.77
C GLY A 786 32.25 -4.33 32.62
N GLN A 787 32.48 -3.79 31.43
CA GLN A 787 32.53 -2.33 31.21
C GLN A 787 31.11 -1.74 31.20
N LEU A 788 30.90 -0.65 31.95
CA LEU A 788 29.65 0.10 31.93
C LEU A 788 29.88 1.49 31.33
N GLN A 789 29.07 1.85 30.33
CA GLN A 789 29.21 3.11 29.61
C GLN A 789 27.84 3.72 29.28
N ALA A 790 27.67 5.00 29.63
CA ALA A 790 26.54 5.83 29.22
C ALA A 790 27.05 7.09 28.51
N ASP A 791 26.58 7.34 27.29
CA ASP A 791 26.84 8.58 26.56
C ASP A 791 25.51 9.23 26.14
N THR A 792 25.35 10.53 26.43
CA THR A 792 24.17 11.31 26.04
C THR A 792 24.54 12.57 25.26
N PHE A 793 23.74 12.88 24.24
CA PHE A 793 23.93 14.04 23.37
C PHE A 793 22.59 14.76 23.17
N ALA A 794 22.52 16.06 23.50
CA ALA A 794 21.37 16.91 23.23
C ALA A 794 21.77 18.09 22.34
N TYR A 795 21.11 18.23 21.20
CA TYR A 795 21.32 19.32 20.24
C TYR A 795 20.05 20.17 20.14
N GLY A 796 20.09 21.40 20.62
CA GLY A 796 18.99 22.35 20.47
C GLY A 796 18.75 22.67 18.99
N GLY A 797 17.49 22.91 18.63
CA GLY A 797 17.11 23.24 17.26
C GLY A 797 17.65 24.61 16.82
N ASP A 798 18.04 24.72 15.55
CA ASP A 798 18.43 25.98 14.94
C ASP A 798 17.21 26.89 14.74
N GLY A 799 17.38 28.20 14.86
CA GLY A 799 16.36 29.20 14.51
C GLY A 799 16.25 29.41 13.00
N GLY A 800 15.05 29.71 12.52
CA GLY A 800 14.76 29.95 11.11
C GLY A 800 15.08 31.36 10.62
N ALA A 801 15.23 31.57 9.31
CA ALA A 801 15.56 32.89 8.77
C ALA A 801 14.38 33.88 8.81
N GLY A 802 14.67 35.15 9.09
CA GLY A 802 13.72 36.27 9.05
C GLY A 802 14.07 37.29 7.96
N TRP A 803 13.11 38.17 7.63
CA TRP A 803 13.24 39.09 6.49
C TRP A 803 12.67 40.48 6.79
N GLY A 804 13.28 41.52 6.20
CA GLY A 804 12.75 42.88 6.13
C GLY A 804 12.96 43.73 7.37
N ALA A 805 12.87 45.05 7.21
CA ALA A 805 13.00 46.00 8.32
C ALA A 805 11.88 45.79 9.37
N GLY A 806 12.27 45.48 10.60
CA GLY A 806 11.36 45.12 11.70
C GLY A 806 11.09 43.61 11.82
N GLY A 807 11.62 42.80 10.90
CA GLY A 807 11.69 41.34 11.03
C GLY A 807 12.90 40.91 11.85
N ARG A 808 12.92 39.62 12.22
CA ARG A 808 14.05 38.98 12.90
C ARG A 808 14.14 37.50 12.54
N GLY A 809 15.36 36.95 12.49
CA GLY A 809 15.56 35.51 12.52
C GLY A 809 15.01 34.91 13.82
N GLY A 810 14.58 33.66 13.76
CA GLY A 810 14.11 32.91 14.93
C GLY A 810 15.25 32.63 15.89
N ASP A 811 14.94 32.57 17.17
CA ASP A 811 15.90 32.21 18.20
C ASP A 811 16.17 30.71 18.13
N ALA A 812 17.41 30.29 18.36
CA ALA A 812 17.71 28.88 18.52
C ALA A 812 17.24 28.37 19.88
N ALA A 813 16.98 27.07 19.94
CA ALA A 813 16.57 26.42 21.17
C ALA A 813 17.75 26.11 22.10
N ASP A 814 17.44 26.13 23.38
CA ASP A 814 18.31 25.61 24.42
C ASP A 814 18.43 24.07 24.31
N SER A 815 19.55 23.55 24.80
CA SER A 815 19.69 22.12 25.12
C SER A 815 19.97 21.91 26.60
N LEU A 816 19.37 20.84 27.13
CA LEU A 816 19.66 20.32 28.46
C LEU A 816 20.31 18.96 28.32
N GLY A 817 21.56 18.84 28.78
CA GLY A 817 22.10 17.52 29.10
C GLY A 817 21.32 16.98 30.30
N GLY A 818 20.49 15.97 30.11
CA GLY A 818 19.72 15.37 31.20
C GLY A 818 20.58 14.51 32.12
N GLN A 819 19.98 14.09 33.24
CA GLN A 819 20.67 13.31 34.26
C GLN A 819 21.20 12.01 33.67
N THR A 820 22.53 11.88 33.69
CA THR A 820 23.25 10.70 33.23
C THR A 820 23.98 10.09 34.41
N SER A 821 23.66 8.83 34.74
CA SER A 821 24.13 8.21 35.98
C SER A 821 24.58 6.77 35.79
N GLY A 822 25.43 6.30 36.71
CA GLY A 822 25.77 4.89 36.73
C GLY A 822 26.13 4.31 38.09
N VAL A 823 25.82 3.04 38.30
CA VAL A 823 26.20 2.31 39.52
C VAL A 823 26.87 1.01 39.14
N ALA A 824 28.10 0.81 39.62
CA ALA A 824 28.81 -0.45 39.47
C ALA A 824 29.34 -0.94 40.82
N SER A 825 29.34 -2.26 41.06
CA SER A 825 29.97 -2.81 42.27
C SER A 825 31.49 -2.93 42.14
N GLN A 826 32.00 -3.40 40.99
CA GLN A 826 33.43 -3.65 40.78
C GLN A 826 33.98 -3.11 39.43
N SER A 827 33.11 -2.78 38.48
CA SER A 827 33.48 -2.37 37.11
C SER A 827 34.07 -0.98 36.95
N ASN A 828 34.77 -0.77 35.84
CA ASN A 828 35.02 0.58 35.33
C ASN A 828 33.72 1.18 34.78
N LEU A 829 33.48 2.45 35.11
CA LEU A 829 32.27 3.19 34.76
C LEU A 829 32.64 4.46 33.99
N THR A 830 32.10 4.60 32.78
CA THR A 830 32.27 5.78 31.93
C THR A 830 30.93 6.47 31.72
N ILE A 831 30.81 7.73 32.14
CA ILE A 831 29.59 8.53 32.01
C ILE A 831 29.93 9.83 31.28
N ARG A 832 29.27 10.08 30.16
CA ARG A 832 29.42 11.33 29.39
C ARG A 832 28.07 11.95 29.06
N THR A 833 28.03 13.27 29.13
CA THR A 833 26.86 14.08 28.74
C THR A 833 27.33 15.29 27.96
N SER A 834 26.71 15.56 26.82
CA SER A 834 27.01 16.74 26.01
C SER A 834 25.74 17.50 25.64
N GLY A 835 25.71 18.80 25.91
CA GLY A 835 24.67 19.73 25.47
C GLY A 835 25.22 20.75 24.47
N TYR A 836 24.53 20.91 23.34
CA TYR A 836 24.85 21.88 22.29
C TYR A 836 23.65 22.78 22.04
N GLY A 837 23.79 24.09 22.25
CA GLY A 837 22.75 25.05 21.92
C GLY A 837 22.62 25.21 20.40
N GLY A 838 21.39 25.47 19.91
CA GLY A 838 21.15 25.66 18.47
C GLY A 838 21.75 26.96 17.94
N ILE A 839 21.87 27.08 16.62
CA ILE A 839 22.33 28.31 15.94
C ILE A 839 21.15 29.25 15.70
N GLY A 840 21.28 30.52 16.06
CA GLY A 840 20.25 31.54 15.82
C GLY A 840 20.00 31.80 14.33
N GLY A 841 18.76 32.08 13.99
CA GLY A 841 18.32 32.32 12.61
C GLY A 841 18.90 33.58 12.00
N ARG A 842 19.12 33.57 10.69
CA ARG A 842 19.66 34.73 9.95
C ARG A 842 18.59 35.81 9.75
N GLY A 843 18.97 37.08 9.84
CA GLY A 843 18.16 38.24 9.42
C GLY A 843 18.58 38.79 8.06
N ASP A 844 17.65 38.86 7.10
CA ASP A 844 17.87 39.42 5.77
C ASP A 844 17.14 40.77 5.55
N GLU A 845 17.71 41.62 4.68
CA GLU A 845 17.14 42.93 4.28
C GLU A 845 16.73 43.84 5.46
N MET A 846 17.69 44.17 6.31
CA MET A 846 17.54 44.95 7.55
C MET A 846 16.83 44.23 8.71
N ALA A 847 16.54 42.93 8.59
CA ALA A 847 16.07 42.12 9.73
C ALA A 847 17.21 41.81 10.71
N ASP A 848 16.84 41.67 11.99
CA ASP A 848 17.77 41.28 13.04
C ASP A 848 18.08 39.77 12.97
N GLY A 849 19.28 39.35 13.35
CA GLY A 849 19.61 37.94 13.53
C GLY A 849 19.05 37.42 14.87
N GLY A 850 18.60 36.16 14.89
CA GLY A 850 18.10 35.49 16.09
C GLY A 850 19.23 35.09 17.06
N ALA A 851 18.90 34.94 18.34
CA ALA A 851 19.88 34.54 19.35
C ALA A 851 20.30 33.06 19.20
N GLY A 852 21.56 32.75 19.54
CA GLY A 852 22.02 31.37 19.69
C GLY A 852 21.49 30.74 20.97
N GLY A 853 21.16 29.44 20.93
CA GLY A 853 20.61 28.71 22.08
C GLY A 853 21.64 28.46 23.17
N ASN A 854 21.20 28.37 24.43
CA ASN A 854 22.07 28.07 25.55
C ASN A 854 22.33 26.55 25.67
N ALA A 855 23.46 26.18 26.26
CA ALA A 855 23.73 24.81 26.69
C ALA A 855 23.97 24.79 28.20
N THR A 856 23.15 24.03 28.93
CA THR A 856 23.27 23.90 30.39
C THR A 856 23.52 22.45 30.78
N VAL A 857 24.65 22.19 31.43
CA VAL A 857 25.04 20.88 31.97
C VAL A 857 25.62 21.08 33.38
N VAL A 858 24.75 21.19 34.38
CA VAL A 858 25.11 21.40 35.80
C VAL A 858 24.78 20.17 36.61
N ASP A 859 25.81 19.52 37.18
CA ASP A 859 25.69 18.31 38.00
C ASP A 859 24.82 17.23 37.32
N GLN A 860 25.01 17.05 36.01
CA GLN A 860 24.22 16.12 35.19
C GLN A 860 24.88 14.75 35.07
N VAL A 861 26.16 14.62 35.43
CA VAL A 861 26.85 13.32 35.47
C VAL A 861 27.11 12.88 36.90
N SER A 862 26.78 11.62 37.21
CA SER A 862 27.04 11.02 38.52
C SER A 862 27.40 9.54 38.41
N GLY A 863 28.10 9.00 39.41
CA GLY A 863 28.32 7.56 39.45
C GLY A 863 28.90 7.04 40.76
N SER A 864 28.87 5.72 40.93
CA SER A 864 29.44 5.02 42.08
C SER A 864 30.06 3.69 41.66
N THR A 865 31.35 3.50 41.92
CA THR A 865 32.06 2.22 41.68
C THR A 865 33.30 2.02 42.55
N ALA A 866 33.65 0.76 42.86
CA ALA A 866 34.95 0.39 43.41
C ALA A 866 36.08 0.37 42.36
N GLY A 867 35.74 0.33 41.07
CA GLY A 867 36.65 0.44 39.93
C GLY A 867 37.01 1.89 39.57
N GLU A 868 37.46 2.13 38.33
CA GLU A 868 37.68 3.50 37.84
C GLU A 868 36.36 4.16 37.40
N LEU A 869 36.10 5.37 37.88
CA LEU A 869 34.98 6.22 37.47
C LEU A 869 35.48 7.35 36.58
N TYR A 870 35.01 7.43 35.33
CA TYR A 870 35.25 8.53 34.41
C TYR A 870 33.94 9.30 34.19
N LEU A 871 33.91 10.57 34.61
CA LEU A 871 32.80 11.50 34.42
C LEU A 871 33.24 12.62 33.47
N ARG A 872 32.44 12.90 32.44
CA ARG A 872 32.66 14.05 31.56
C ARG A 872 31.36 14.76 31.23
N GLN A 873 31.35 16.08 31.32
CA GLN A 873 30.24 16.90 30.86
C GLN A 873 30.70 18.08 30.00
N ASP A 874 30.10 18.20 28.82
CA ASP A 874 30.42 19.22 27.83
C ASP A 874 29.19 20.11 27.58
N ALA A 875 29.35 21.44 27.68
CA ALA A 875 28.33 22.42 27.30
C ALA A 875 28.88 23.35 26.22
N ILE A 876 28.23 23.44 25.06
CA ILE A 876 28.63 24.34 23.97
C ILE A 876 27.47 25.24 23.58
N GLY A 877 27.64 26.55 23.77
CA GLY A 877 26.63 27.55 23.44
C GLY A 877 26.46 27.74 21.94
N GLY A 878 25.23 28.01 21.53
CA GLY A 878 24.86 28.24 20.14
C GLY A 878 25.43 29.52 19.55
N ARG A 879 25.71 29.53 18.25
CA ARG A 879 26.12 30.75 17.54
C ARG A 879 24.91 31.69 17.36
N GLY A 880 25.09 33.00 17.52
CA GLY A 880 24.08 33.99 17.17
C GLY A 880 23.91 34.17 15.65
N GLY A 881 22.69 34.51 15.23
CA GLY A 881 22.31 34.68 13.84
C GLY A 881 22.98 35.87 13.15
N ASP A 882 23.39 35.66 11.90
CA ASP A 882 23.94 36.74 11.06
C ASP A 882 22.85 37.73 10.64
N SER A 883 23.21 38.96 10.30
CA SER A 883 22.29 39.97 9.74
C SER A 883 22.87 40.77 8.57
N THR A 884 22.01 41.09 7.58
CA THR A 884 22.33 42.04 6.50
C THR A 884 21.57 43.36 6.70
N GLY A 885 22.22 44.35 7.32
CA GLY A 885 21.66 45.69 7.56
C GLY A 885 20.92 45.88 8.88
N GLY A 886 20.58 44.80 9.61
CA GLY A 886 20.01 44.81 10.97
C GLY A 886 21.05 44.50 12.06
N ALA A 887 20.58 44.30 13.30
CA ALA A 887 21.40 43.87 14.41
C ALA A 887 21.71 42.37 14.31
N ALA A 888 22.94 41.97 14.57
CA ALA A 888 23.29 40.56 14.62
C ALA A 888 22.82 39.92 15.94
N GLY A 889 22.51 38.62 15.90
CA GLY A 889 22.02 37.86 17.05
C GLY A 889 23.09 37.60 18.09
N ALA A 890 22.71 37.69 19.37
CA ALA A 890 23.58 37.34 20.49
C ALA A 890 23.94 35.85 20.46
N ALA A 891 25.13 35.49 20.93
CA ALA A 891 25.48 34.09 21.08
C ALA A 891 24.85 33.47 22.35
N GLY A 892 24.67 32.14 22.32
CA GLY A 892 24.24 31.36 23.46
C GLY A 892 25.33 31.18 24.51
N THR A 893 24.90 31.06 25.76
CA THR A 893 25.78 30.80 26.92
C THR A 893 26.04 29.31 27.09
N ALA A 894 27.19 28.96 27.67
CA ALA A 894 27.53 27.59 28.01
C ALA A 894 27.81 27.48 29.51
N THR A 895 26.99 26.72 30.24
CA THR A 895 27.18 26.49 31.67
C THR A 895 27.51 25.02 31.93
N SER A 896 28.75 24.75 32.35
CA SER A 896 29.18 23.43 32.85
C SER A 896 29.72 23.57 34.27
N MET A 897 29.11 22.87 35.23
CA MET A 897 29.56 22.81 36.62
C MET A 897 29.41 21.38 37.16
N LEU A 898 30.50 20.82 37.72
CA LEU A 898 30.54 19.42 38.16
C LEU A 898 31.03 19.28 39.61
N ASN A 899 30.13 18.82 40.48
CA ASN A 899 30.41 18.37 41.83
C ASN A 899 30.55 16.84 41.84
N ALA A 900 31.71 16.36 41.42
CA ALA A 900 31.98 14.92 41.29
C ALA A 900 32.29 14.26 42.65
N SER A 901 31.70 13.09 42.88
CA SER A 901 32.07 12.18 43.97
C SER A 901 31.97 10.73 43.52
N ASN A 902 32.73 9.83 44.15
CA ASN A 902 32.60 8.39 43.94
C ASN A 902 32.30 7.69 45.28
N PRO A 903 31.02 7.44 45.60
CA PRO A 903 30.62 6.74 46.82
C PRO A 903 31.17 5.30 46.92
N GLY A 904 31.49 4.66 45.78
CA GLY A 904 32.04 3.31 45.71
C GLY A 904 33.51 3.18 46.12
N SER A 905 34.18 4.28 46.48
CA SER A 905 35.58 4.33 46.95
C SER A 905 36.66 4.04 45.90
N GLY A 906 36.30 3.87 44.63
CA GLY A 906 37.24 3.75 43.52
C GLY A 906 37.85 5.08 43.05
N THR A 907 38.80 5.03 42.12
CA THR A 907 39.44 6.22 41.52
C THR A 907 38.42 7.01 40.70
N ILE A 908 38.47 8.34 40.74
CA ILE A 908 37.60 9.22 39.95
C ILE A 908 38.41 10.14 39.03
N TYR A 909 38.01 10.21 37.77
CA TYR A 909 38.44 11.18 36.76
C TYR A 909 37.22 12.00 36.36
N ALA A 910 37.30 13.32 36.47
CA ALA A 910 36.17 14.21 36.23
C ALA A 910 36.59 15.36 35.29
N GLU A 911 35.84 15.55 34.21
CA GLU A 911 36.04 16.61 33.23
C GLU A 911 34.75 17.45 33.09
N SER A 912 34.91 18.77 33.13
CA SER A 912 33.83 19.72 32.86
C SER A 912 34.35 20.72 31.83
N TYR A 913 33.66 20.81 30.70
CA TYR A 913 33.98 21.67 29.57
C TYR A 913 32.81 22.60 29.27
N ALA A 914 33.09 23.89 29.12
CA ALA A 914 32.12 24.89 28.68
C ALA A 914 32.75 25.79 27.61
N GLU A 915 32.08 25.95 26.48
CA GLU A 915 32.47 26.89 25.41
C GLU A 915 31.26 27.72 24.98
N GLY A 916 31.28 29.02 25.31
CA GLY A 916 30.23 29.94 24.88
C GLY A 916 30.18 30.10 23.35
N GLY A 917 29.01 30.45 22.82
CA GLY A 917 28.81 30.61 21.39
C GLY A 917 29.54 31.81 20.78
N LYS A 918 29.60 31.87 19.45
CA LYS A 918 30.07 33.06 18.72
C LYS A 918 28.91 34.01 18.44
N GLY A 919 29.13 35.32 18.54
CA GLY A 919 28.14 36.31 18.12
C GLY A 919 27.89 36.27 16.61
N GLY A 920 26.73 36.77 16.17
CA GLY A 920 26.43 36.92 14.74
C GLY A 920 27.23 38.05 14.09
N ASN A 921 27.45 37.94 12.79
CA ASN A 921 28.05 38.98 11.95
C ASN A 921 26.96 39.96 11.46
N SER A 922 27.25 41.26 11.42
CA SER A 922 26.41 42.25 10.75
C SER A 922 27.15 42.85 9.54
N ASN A 923 26.50 42.90 8.39
CA ASN A 923 26.99 43.58 7.18
C ASN A 923 26.26 44.93 7.06
N GLY A 924 26.78 45.98 7.71
CA GLY A 924 26.11 47.29 7.82
C GLY A 924 26.81 48.31 8.73
N THR A 925 26.08 49.32 9.23
CA THR A 925 26.60 50.32 10.19
C THR A 925 26.47 49.91 11.66
N VAL A 926 25.89 48.74 11.93
CA VAL A 926 25.65 48.19 13.26
C VAL A 926 26.79 47.25 13.66
N ALA A 927 27.14 47.23 14.95
CA ALA A 927 28.20 46.36 15.48
C ALA A 927 27.79 44.88 15.43
N ALA A 928 28.78 43.99 15.27
CA ALA A 928 28.59 42.55 15.47
C ALA A 928 28.16 42.25 16.92
N ALA A 929 27.48 41.12 17.12
CA ALA A 929 26.98 40.75 18.43
C ALA A 929 28.08 40.23 19.36
N THR A 930 27.83 40.33 20.67
CA THR A 930 28.73 39.80 21.70
C THR A 930 28.82 38.27 21.61
N GLY A 931 30.03 37.73 21.83
CA GLY A 931 30.22 36.29 22.06
C GLY A 931 29.56 35.86 23.37
N GLY A 932 29.27 34.56 23.46
CA GLY A 932 28.67 33.91 24.61
C GLY A 932 29.68 33.76 25.74
N THR A 933 29.15 33.61 26.96
CA THR A 933 29.93 33.38 28.18
C THR A 933 29.98 31.93 28.56
#